data_AF-A0A9D4QP93-F1
#
_entry.id   AF-A0A9D4QP93-F1
#
_cell.length_a   1.000
_cell.length_b   1.000
_cell.length_c   1.000
_cell.angle_alpha   90.00
_cell.angle_beta   90.00
_cell.angle_gamma   90.00
#
_symmetry.space_group_name_H-M   'P 1'
#
loop_
_entity.id
_entity.type
_entity.pdbx_description
1 polymer ?
#
loop_
_entity_poly.entity_id
_entity_poly.type
_entity_poly.pdbx_seq_one_letter_code
_entity_poly.pdbx_strand_id
1 'polypeptide(L)'
;MSLDSNSQLKFSDHYNSKWMLENCKAVSTSTELDALYSRLISNKELVINVPHTIHLKGPIIPDFEADCLATEEHEHLVNALIASQTSLAEIVVSSSPFAQNLKKRLVVLQRIYHATSKQCHIPTVDITENFSSSDNVAWSTQDDNEPKSGNTVLVELGVETGLSLVFALLEQNWQQSVLIGVPSLCDSILSTAINVLVSLKPLSLANESKLTYLGVHALNRTFSFLKSICSSNSETHISARPLASELMITLAAQRGSLKYVLEWVELAVLSLSRLEGANKIRWSLFHDVISKMMKTAGFSALKTNTGADPQCDENGLVPSHLAAVYLLKQLHGLAEDYCLTHLQLLPSSTDSQQANPTPSRSSGISSTQSSVAMDTCDVYIWGSNSTHQLAEGTTERILTPKLSSNFRDSPVVEAGQFCTFLVSKEGYVTACGKGSYGRLGLGDSTNQPLPKKLTFPKDRAIKAISSSKGSDGHTLALSRNGEVFSWGDGDYGKLGHGNNSTQKFPKLIAGLSGIMVKQVSAGFRHSAAVTEDGDLYTWGEGDYGRLGHGDSASKNLPTKVKDLPPLDHVACGSSHTVAVSKDGKTIWSFGSGDAGKLGHGDTCRQYKPKVVDSLTGLVIQKVTCGCHFTLALTNTGQVYVWGSGSVIGCGSPDAIDAKPRLLEDLQTVRVIDIASGDNHCLALTYDNSVFAWGNNAMGQCGQGHSQSPVTRPKRVVGLTKVPIHQISAGTSHSLAWTAVPSDRRLMSLHKVYCVDIQEGTFNVLRSFLERYCQGFVEGAPPTPFTNNQDHEDFLLLCLRMLTVHFRIAQNSVTTSSTLGSQAKPLRNLLFKLVDMATPDHVQEAVCECLSEGTSLLLPSLGERLELLHSLLPQSPNAWNSLSKGQRMQLSMVLSSLQSDGHITVLLGLKQSRTPSLQYVPDLHLTELLMKIILRNLAYETESSLHNLEHDPDPGSVPTADVQPSDPTAPGAGPGSGDLSCPQLQQLLSSIHKHLFAYCTQADHEECERSRYEEVLSLIQCHLSLLLPLSCEVQVKLCLLCACISV
;
A
#
# COMPACT_ATOMS: atom_id res chain seq x y z
N MET A 1 27.72 0.81 -27.37
CA MET A 1 28.82 1.35 -28.20
C MET A 1 29.18 2.73 -27.67
N SER A 2 30.15 2.81 -26.76
CA SER A 2 30.79 4.08 -26.41
C SER A 2 31.54 4.57 -27.66
N LEU A 3 31.19 5.77 -28.15
CA LEU A 3 32.00 6.44 -29.17
C LEU A 3 33.42 6.63 -28.61
N ASP A 4 34.41 6.05 -29.29
CA ASP A 4 35.82 6.16 -28.94
C ASP A 4 36.24 7.59 -28.59
N SER A 5 37.19 7.70 -27.67
CA SER A 5 37.91 8.88 -27.19
C SER A 5 38.63 9.73 -28.26
N ASN A 6 38.37 9.51 -29.56
CA ASN A 6 39.12 10.07 -30.68
C ASN A 6 38.36 11.06 -31.58
N SER A 7 37.10 11.42 -31.27
CA SER A 7 36.36 12.46 -32.01
C SER A 7 35.68 13.46 -31.08
N GLN A 8 36.11 14.73 -31.09
CA GLN A 8 35.39 15.82 -30.43
C GLN A 8 34.33 16.39 -31.38
N LEU A 9 33.07 16.35 -30.95
CA LEU A 9 31.94 16.99 -31.63
C LEU A 9 31.73 18.39 -31.05
N LYS A 10 31.70 19.41 -31.92
CA LYS A 10 31.35 20.81 -31.56
C LYS A 10 30.33 21.35 -32.55
N PHE A 11 29.05 21.29 -32.19
CA PHE A 11 27.96 21.77 -33.06
C PHE A 11 27.84 23.30 -33.02
N SER A 12 27.81 23.94 -34.19
CA SER A 12 27.73 25.40 -34.30
C SER A 12 26.28 25.83 -34.56
N ASP A 13 25.77 26.76 -33.75
CA ASP A 13 24.35 27.15 -33.78
C ASP A 13 23.90 27.79 -35.11
N HIS A 14 24.82 28.42 -35.84
CA HIS A 14 24.55 29.06 -37.14
C HIS A 14 24.07 28.09 -38.25
N TYR A 15 24.32 26.78 -38.11
CA TYR A 15 23.90 25.79 -39.10
C TYR A 15 22.58 25.09 -38.74
N ASN A 16 21.97 25.39 -37.58
CA ASN A 16 20.77 24.71 -37.11
C ASN A 16 19.60 24.81 -38.13
N SER A 17 19.35 25.99 -38.70
CA SER A 17 18.26 26.18 -39.67
C SER A 17 18.44 25.37 -40.97
N LYS A 18 19.68 25.13 -41.40
CA LYS A 18 19.97 24.31 -42.60
C LYS A 18 19.81 22.82 -42.33
N TRP A 19 20.25 22.35 -41.16
CA TRP A 19 20.11 20.94 -40.76
C TRP A 19 18.65 20.55 -40.44
N MET A 20 17.79 21.52 -40.12
CA MET A 20 16.34 21.31 -39.90
C MET A 20 15.57 20.97 -41.18
N LEU A 21 16.00 21.50 -42.32
CA LEU A 21 15.33 21.27 -43.61
C LEU A 21 15.70 19.92 -44.24
N GLU A 22 16.71 19.23 -43.70
CA GLU A 22 17.20 17.96 -44.22
C GLU A 22 16.26 16.81 -43.82
N ASN A 23 15.79 16.06 -44.81
CA ASN A 23 14.83 14.97 -44.60
C ASN A 23 15.53 13.75 -43.99
N CYS A 24 15.06 13.26 -42.83
CA CYS A 24 15.60 12.07 -42.16
C CYS A 24 15.66 10.83 -43.08
N LYS A 25 14.87 10.78 -44.15
CA LYS A 25 14.91 9.72 -45.17
C LYS A 25 16.24 9.65 -45.93
N ALA A 26 16.97 10.77 -46.09
CA ALA A 26 18.25 10.84 -46.80
C ALA A 26 19.42 10.14 -46.05
N VAL A 27 19.22 9.77 -44.77
CA VAL A 27 20.23 9.01 -43.97
C VAL A 27 20.24 7.51 -44.34
N SER A 28 19.20 7.04 -45.05
CA SER A 28 19.03 5.61 -45.39
C SER A 28 19.95 5.14 -46.53
N THR A 29 20.35 6.05 -47.42
CA THR A 29 21.16 5.83 -48.63
C THR A 29 22.64 6.07 -48.35
N SER A 30 23.53 5.14 -48.73
CA SER A 30 24.97 5.22 -48.43
C SER A 30 25.65 6.44 -49.08
N THR A 31 25.19 6.85 -50.26
CA THR A 31 25.75 7.97 -51.03
C THR A 31 25.40 9.33 -50.42
N GLU A 32 24.17 9.48 -49.96
CA GLU A 32 23.67 10.71 -49.33
C GLU A 32 24.22 10.87 -47.90
N LEU A 33 24.38 9.75 -47.18
CA LEU A 33 25.04 9.72 -45.89
C LEU A 33 26.49 10.24 -45.95
N ASP A 34 27.27 9.79 -46.94
CA ASP A 34 28.66 10.22 -47.12
C ASP A 34 28.74 11.71 -47.47
N ALA A 35 27.77 12.25 -48.21
CA ALA A 35 27.66 13.67 -48.50
C ALA A 35 27.35 14.50 -47.23
N LEU A 36 26.39 14.06 -46.40
CA LEU A 36 26.05 14.72 -45.14
C LEU A 36 27.19 14.64 -44.11
N TYR A 37 27.89 13.51 -44.04
CA TYR A 37 29.05 13.33 -43.18
C TYR A 37 30.23 14.19 -43.63
N SER A 38 30.48 14.29 -44.95
CA SER A 38 31.49 15.20 -45.51
C SER A 38 31.15 16.67 -45.22
N ARG A 39 29.86 17.02 -45.20
CA ARG A 39 29.39 18.37 -44.84
C ARG A 39 29.72 18.71 -43.39
N LEU A 40 29.55 17.78 -42.44
CA LEU A 40 29.95 17.94 -41.04
C LEU A 40 31.45 18.21 -40.89
N ILE A 41 32.28 17.48 -41.65
CA ILE A 41 33.73 17.68 -41.68
C ILE A 41 34.07 19.07 -42.27
N SER A 42 33.42 19.45 -43.38
CA SER A 42 33.64 20.74 -44.04
C SER A 42 33.25 21.94 -43.16
N ASN A 43 32.21 21.78 -42.34
CA ASN A 43 31.73 22.79 -41.40
C ASN A 43 32.59 22.88 -40.12
N LYS A 44 33.63 22.03 -39.99
CA LYS A 44 34.47 21.89 -38.78
C LYS A 44 33.67 21.51 -37.52
N GLU A 45 32.50 20.90 -37.66
CA GLU A 45 31.69 20.42 -36.52
C GLU A 45 32.20 19.07 -35.96
N LEU A 46 33.05 18.38 -36.74
CA LEU A 46 33.70 17.11 -36.40
C LEU A 46 35.23 17.23 -36.62
N VAL A 47 36.02 17.07 -35.55
CA VAL A 47 37.49 17.03 -35.62
C VAL A 47 37.97 15.58 -35.53
N ILE A 48 38.62 15.10 -36.60
CA ILE A 48 39.20 13.75 -36.65
C ILE A 48 40.66 13.85 -36.21
N ASN A 49 41.00 13.28 -35.07
CA ASN A 49 42.41 13.13 -34.67
C ASN A 49 43.04 11.97 -35.45
N VAL A 50 44.21 12.22 -36.06
CA VAL A 50 44.97 11.19 -36.79
C VAL A 50 45.44 10.11 -35.81
N PRO A 51 45.17 8.81 -36.04
CA PRO A 51 45.60 7.76 -35.12
C PRO A 51 47.13 7.67 -35.10
N HIS A 52 47.73 7.72 -33.91
CA HIS A 52 49.13 7.35 -33.73
C HIS A 52 49.32 5.88 -34.11
N THR A 53 50.34 5.58 -34.90
CA THR A 53 50.80 4.21 -35.19
C THR A 53 51.18 3.50 -33.88
N ILE A 54 50.37 2.52 -33.45
CA ILE A 54 50.67 1.74 -32.25
C ILE A 54 51.51 0.51 -32.64
N HIS A 55 52.75 0.51 -32.16
CA HIS A 55 53.68 -0.62 -32.13
C HIS A 55 53.07 -1.78 -31.33
N LEU A 56 52.84 -2.93 -31.98
CA LEU A 56 52.59 -4.19 -31.30
C LEU A 56 53.92 -4.69 -30.69
N LYS A 57 54.23 -4.28 -29.45
CA LYS A 57 55.21 -5.02 -28.64
C LYS A 57 54.52 -6.27 -28.09
N GLY A 58 54.75 -7.41 -28.74
CA GLY A 58 54.41 -8.70 -28.17
C GLY A 58 55.19 -8.97 -26.89
N PRO A 59 54.71 -9.87 -26.01
CA PRO A 59 55.46 -10.29 -24.84
C PRO A 59 56.78 -10.94 -25.28
N ILE A 60 57.89 -10.52 -24.67
CA ILE A 60 59.19 -11.18 -24.85
C ILE A 60 59.08 -12.53 -24.14
N ILE A 61 59.02 -13.61 -24.91
CA ILE A 61 59.00 -14.98 -24.39
C ILE A 61 60.44 -15.31 -23.96
N PRO A 62 60.70 -15.65 -22.69
CA PRO A 62 62.01 -16.19 -22.29
C PRO A 62 62.20 -17.58 -22.90
N ASP A 63 63.43 -17.90 -23.28
CA ASP A 63 63.78 -19.20 -23.85
C ASP A 63 63.36 -20.36 -22.93
N PHE A 64 62.82 -21.39 -23.59
CA PHE A 64 62.30 -22.63 -23.03
C PHE A 64 63.22 -23.26 -21.97
N GLU A 65 62.78 -23.27 -20.70
CA GLU A 65 63.11 -24.33 -19.75
C GLU A 65 61.82 -24.85 -19.11
N ALA A 66 61.63 -26.17 -19.23
CA ALA A 66 60.42 -26.88 -18.87
C ALA A 66 60.37 -27.12 -17.36
N ASP A 67 59.84 -26.16 -16.61
CA ASP A 67 59.37 -26.39 -15.24
C ASP A 67 57.85 -26.19 -15.16
N CYS A 68 57.17 -27.12 -14.48
CA CYS A 68 55.72 -27.15 -14.32
C CYS A 68 55.20 -25.84 -13.71
N LEU A 69 54.68 -24.95 -14.55
CA LEU A 69 54.05 -23.70 -14.12
C LEU A 69 52.78 -23.99 -13.31
N ALA A 70 52.63 -23.28 -12.20
CA ALA A 70 51.43 -23.36 -11.36
C ALA A 70 50.18 -22.95 -12.17
N THR A 71 49.03 -23.54 -11.87
CA THR A 71 47.75 -23.28 -12.57
C THR A 71 47.38 -21.80 -12.67
N GLU A 72 47.84 -20.97 -11.72
CA GLU A 72 47.59 -19.53 -11.69
C GLU A 72 48.34 -18.74 -12.78
N GLU A 73 49.58 -19.13 -13.11
CA GLU A 73 50.35 -18.47 -14.19
C GLU A 73 49.80 -18.81 -15.57
N HIS A 74 49.25 -20.03 -15.71
CA HIS A 74 48.58 -20.47 -16.94
C HIS A 74 47.26 -19.68 -17.14
N GLU A 75 46.47 -19.49 -16.09
CA GLU A 75 45.28 -18.63 -16.15
C GLU A 75 45.63 -17.18 -16.48
N HIS A 76 46.72 -16.64 -15.93
CA HIS A 76 47.15 -15.27 -16.22
C HIS A 76 47.54 -15.09 -17.70
N LEU A 77 48.32 -16.02 -18.26
CA LEU A 77 48.71 -15.98 -19.68
C LEU A 77 47.51 -16.17 -20.61
N VAL A 78 46.59 -17.07 -20.27
CA VAL A 78 45.35 -17.28 -21.03
C VAL A 78 44.47 -16.03 -20.99
N ASN A 79 44.34 -15.40 -19.82
CA ASN A 79 43.57 -14.15 -19.67
C ASN A 79 44.21 -12.99 -20.43
N ALA A 80 45.53 -12.86 -20.43
CA ALA A 80 46.26 -11.85 -21.20
C ALA A 80 46.09 -12.08 -22.72
N LEU A 81 46.14 -13.34 -23.17
CA LEU A 81 45.91 -13.69 -24.57
C LEU A 81 44.47 -13.37 -24.98
N ILE A 82 43.48 -13.75 -24.17
CA ILE A 82 42.07 -13.46 -24.41
C ILE A 82 41.84 -11.95 -24.46
N ALA A 83 42.43 -11.17 -23.55
CA ALA A 83 42.34 -9.71 -23.55
C ALA A 83 42.94 -9.09 -24.84
N SER A 84 44.08 -9.61 -25.30
CA SER A 84 44.69 -9.15 -26.55
C SER A 84 43.85 -9.49 -27.79
N GLN A 85 43.25 -10.70 -27.83
CA GLN A 85 42.40 -11.16 -28.92
C GLN A 85 41.05 -10.44 -28.94
N THR A 86 40.47 -10.14 -27.78
CA THR A 86 39.25 -9.32 -27.68
C THR A 86 39.50 -7.89 -28.13
N SER A 87 40.62 -7.28 -27.72
CA SER A 87 40.99 -5.95 -28.21
C SER A 87 41.22 -5.92 -29.73
N LEU A 88 41.88 -6.95 -30.29
CA LEU A 88 42.01 -7.11 -31.74
C LEU A 88 40.65 -7.26 -32.43
N ALA A 89 39.77 -8.10 -31.87
CA ALA A 89 38.43 -8.33 -32.40
C ALA A 89 37.58 -7.05 -32.38
N GLU A 90 37.63 -6.26 -31.31
CA GLU A 90 36.96 -4.96 -31.22
C GLU A 90 37.47 -3.98 -32.29
N ILE A 91 38.78 -3.93 -32.51
CA ILE A 91 39.38 -3.10 -33.57
C ILE A 91 38.92 -3.56 -34.95
N VAL A 92 38.96 -4.86 -35.23
CA VAL A 92 38.53 -5.42 -36.53
C VAL A 92 37.04 -5.14 -36.77
N VAL A 93 36.19 -5.33 -35.76
CA VAL A 93 34.75 -5.03 -35.83
C VAL A 93 34.50 -3.54 -36.07
N SER A 94 35.24 -2.66 -35.37
CA SER A 94 35.13 -1.20 -35.53
C SER A 94 35.62 -0.73 -36.91
N SER A 95 36.55 -1.46 -37.54
CA SER A 95 37.08 -1.17 -38.87
C SER A 95 36.20 -1.69 -40.01
N SER A 96 35.15 -2.46 -39.72
CA SER A 96 34.25 -2.99 -40.75
C SER A 96 33.48 -1.87 -41.47
N PRO A 97 33.22 -2.00 -42.79
CA PRO A 97 32.52 -0.97 -43.55
C PRO A 97 31.09 -0.73 -43.03
N PHE A 98 30.47 -1.76 -42.45
CA PHE A 98 29.17 -1.66 -41.79
C PHE A 98 29.22 -0.79 -40.52
N ALA A 99 30.20 -1.03 -39.63
CA ALA A 99 30.37 -0.25 -38.40
C ALA A 99 30.73 1.21 -38.69
N GLN A 100 31.57 1.46 -39.70
CA GLN A 100 31.89 2.82 -40.16
C GLN A 100 30.65 3.56 -40.67
N ASN A 101 29.82 2.91 -41.49
CA ASN A 101 28.57 3.51 -41.98
C ASN A 101 27.56 3.76 -40.84
N LEU A 102 27.44 2.83 -39.89
CA LEU A 102 26.58 3.02 -38.72
C LEU A 102 27.05 4.22 -37.86
N LYS A 103 28.37 4.36 -37.65
CA LYS A 103 28.97 5.48 -36.92
C LYS A 103 28.70 6.81 -37.63
N LYS A 104 28.84 6.87 -38.96
CA LYS A 104 28.47 8.04 -39.77
C LYS A 104 26.99 8.40 -39.61
N ARG A 105 26.08 7.42 -39.67
CA ARG A 105 24.63 7.63 -39.49
C ARG A 105 24.30 8.21 -38.12
N LEU A 106 24.87 7.64 -37.08
CA LEU A 106 24.61 8.04 -35.71
C LEU A 106 25.03 9.49 -35.46
N VAL A 107 26.19 9.90 -35.97
CA VAL A 107 26.68 11.28 -35.85
C VAL A 107 25.80 12.28 -36.62
N VAL A 108 25.37 11.94 -37.84
CA VAL A 108 24.46 12.80 -38.62
C VAL A 108 23.10 12.94 -37.92
N LEU A 109 22.55 11.84 -37.40
CA LEU A 109 21.28 11.86 -36.66
C LEU A 109 21.38 12.66 -35.35
N GLN A 110 22.50 12.56 -34.62
CA GLN A 110 22.75 13.38 -33.44
C GLN A 110 22.75 14.89 -33.76
N ARG A 111 23.29 15.29 -34.93
CA ARG A 111 23.27 16.70 -35.36
C ARG A 111 21.87 17.19 -35.69
N ILE A 112 21.08 16.39 -36.42
CA ILE A 112 19.69 16.72 -36.77
C ILE A 112 18.85 16.81 -35.50
N TYR A 113 18.97 15.84 -34.60
CA TYR A 113 18.30 15.86 -33.31
C TYR A 113 18.62 17.12 -32.50
N HIS A 114 19.91 17.50 -32.41
CA HIS A 114 20.31 18.73 -31.73
C HIS A 114 19.71 19.99 -32.37
N ALA A 115 19.59 20.05 -33.70
CA ALA A 115 18.94 21.16 -34.39
C ALA A 115 17.43 21.21 -34.06
N THR A 116 16.74 20.08 -34.09
CA THR A 116 15.29 19.98 -33.80
C THR A 116 14.95 20.28 -32.34
N SER A 117 15.77 19.80 -31.40
CA SER A 117 15.55 19.98 -29.96
C SER A 117 15.62 21.44 -29.54
N LYS A 118 16.48 22.26 -30.17
CA LYS A 118 16.58 23.70 -29.86
C LYS A 118 15.37 24.52 -30.34
N GLN A 119 14.52 24.00 -31.23
CA GLN A 119 13.32 24.70 -31.70
C GLN A 119 12.11 24.55 -30.77
N CYS A 120 12.03 23.46 -30.00
CA CYS A 120 10.94 23.23 -29.03
C CYS A 120 10.98 24.17 -27.80
N HIS A 121 11.94 25.09 -27.71
CA HIS A 121 12.08 26.07 -26.63
C HIS A 121 11.70 27.52 -27.02
N ILE A 122 10.96 27.72 -28.11
CA ILE A 122 10.38 29.04 -28.45
C ILE A 122 8.84 28.93 -28.37
N PRO A 123 8.16 29.64 -27.46
CA PRO A 123 6.71 29.59 -27.36
C PRO A 123 6.08 30.71 -28.21
N THR A 124 5.24 30.37 -29.20
CA THR A 124 4.20 31.29 -29.71
C THR A 124 3.09 30.58 -30.48
N VAL A 125 1.88 30.72 -29.91
CA VAL A 125 0.59 31.11 -30.53
C VAL A 125 -0.31 30.03 -31.16
N ASP A 126 -1.51 29.98 -30.58
CA ASP A 126 -2.74 29.32 -31.01
C ASP A 126 -3.15 29.63 -32.45
N ILE A 127 -3.57 28.60 -33.19
CA ILE A 127 -4.61 28.71 -34.22
C ILE A 127 -5.52 27.47 -34.14
N THR A 128 -6.75 27.73 -33.72
CA THR A 128 -7.94 26.90 -33.97
C THR A 128 -8.18 26.75 -35.47
N GLU A 129 -8.40 25.52 -35.96
CA GLU A 129 -9.32 25.31 -37.08
C GLU A 129 -9.86 23.87 -37.13
N ASN A 130 -11.17 23.79 -37.26
CA ASN A 130 -12.01 22.61 -37.34
C ASN A 130 -11.74 21.80 -38.63
N PHE A 131 -11.70 20.47 -38.53
CA PHE A 131 -12.32 19.61 -39.54
C PHE A 131 -12.86 18.32 -38.90
N SER A 132 -14.15 18.10 -39.10
CA SER A 132 -14.95 16.95 -38.73
C SER A 132 -14.78 15.79 -39.71
N SER A 133 -14.68 14.55 -39.20
CA SER A 133 -15.38 13.39 -39.77
C SER A 133 -15.36 12.20 -38.81
N SER A 134 -16.48 11.50 -38.81
CA SER A 134 -16.97 10.45 -37.93
C SER A 134 -16.28 9.08 -38.06
N ASP A 135 -16.55 8.26 -37.03
CA ASP A 135 -16.50 6.80 -36.95
C ASP A 135 -15.11 6.12 -36.85
N ASN A 136 -14.77 5.64 -35.64
CA ASN A 136 -14.69 4.20 -35.35
C ASN A 136 -14.18 3.91 -33.91
N VAL A 137 -15.00 3.15 -33.18
CA VAL A 137 -14.66 2.11 -32.17
C VAL A 137 -13.36 2.31 -31.37
N ALA A 138 -13.47 2.93 -30.21
CA ALA A 138 -12.37 3.01 -29.23
C ALA A 138 -12.25 1.72 -28.43
N TRP A 139 -11.20 0.94 -28.69
CA TRP A 139 -10.65 -0.02 -27.74
C TRP A 139 -9.87 0.75 -26.67
N SER A 140 -10.20 0.53 -25.40
CA SER A 140 -9.46 1.06 -24.26
C SER A 140 -8.14 0.30 -24.09
N THR A 141 -7.06 0.82 -24.65
CA THR A 141 -5.69 0.44 -24.28
C THR A 141 -5.24 1.34 -23.13
N GLN A 142 -4.89 0.73 -22.00
CA GLN A 142 -4.10 1.40 -20.96
C GLN A 142 -2.72 1.74 -21.57
N ASP A 143 -2.42 3.03 -21.64
CA ASP A 143 -1.13 3.57 -22.07
C ASP A 143 -0.07 3.32 -20.99
N ASP A 144 0.71 2.24 -21.14
CA ASP A 144 2.08 2.14 -20.62
C ASP A 144 3.04 2.51 -21.76
N ASN A 145 3.25 3.81 -21.97
CA ASN A 145 4.22 4.31 -22.96
C ASN A 145 5.63 4.39 -22.36
N GLU A 146 6.27 3.22 -22.19
CA GLU A 146 7.73 3.11 -22.23
C GLU A 146 8.18 2.51 -23.58
N PRO A 147 9.26 3.02 -24.20
CA PRO A 147 9.73 2.49 -25.48
C PRO A 147 10.28 1.07 -25.31
N LYS A 148 9.48 0.06 -25.63
CA LYS A 148 9.88 -1.36 -25.62
C LYS A 148 11.06 -1.60 -26.58
N SER A 149 12.07 -2.32 -26.11
CA SER A 149 13.27 -2.72 -26.88
C SER A 149 12.92 -3.61 -28.08
N GLY A 150 13.58 -3.44 -29.23
CA GLY A 150 13.29 -4.22 -30.45
C GLY A 150 13.36 -5.75 -30.27
N ASN A 151 14.15 -6.24 -29.32
CA ASN A 151 14.23 -7.66 -29.00
C ASN A 151 12.98 -8.18 -28.27
N THR A 152 12.34 -7.35 -27.42
CA THR A 152 11.12 -7.77 -26.71
C THR A 152 9.94 -7.84 -27.67
N VAL A 153 9.87 -6.94 -28.66
CA VAL A 153 8.84 -6.94 -29.70
C VAL A 153 8.93 -8.19 -30.59
N LEU A 154 10.15 -8.62 -30.95
CA LEU A 154 10.35 -9.86 -31.73
C LEU A 154 9.93 -11.12 -30.97
N VAL A 155 10.24 -11.20 -29.67
CA VAL A 155 9.82 -12.32 -28.82
C VAL A 155 8.31 -12.30 -28.58
N GLU A 156 7.72 -11.13 -28.33
CA GLU A 156 6.26 -10.96 -28.23
C GLU A 156 5.57 -11.44 -29.52
N LEU A 157 6.08 -11.03 -30.70
CA LEU A 157 5.54 -11.45 -31.99
C LEU A 157 5.67 -12.98 -32.21
N GLY A 158 6.80 -13.58 -31.83
CA GLY A 158 7.02 -15.03 -31.94
C GLY A 158 6.06 -15.85 -31.06
N VAL A 159 5.84 -15.42 -29.82
CA VAL A 159 4.89 -16.09 -28.91
C VAL A 159 3.45 -15.89 -29.38
N GLU A 160 3.09 -14.68 -29.83
CA GLU A 160 1.74 -14.36 -30.32
C GLU A 160 1.37 -15.17 -31.56
N THR A 161 2.29 -15.26 -32.52
CA THR A 161 2.09 -16.08 -33.73
C THR A 161 2.04 -17.56 -33.41
N GLY A 162 2.91 -18.05 -32.51
CA GLY A 162 2.93 -19.44 -32.06
C GLY A 162 1.63 -19.87 -31.37
N LEU A 163 1.15 -19.08 -30.40
CA LEU A 163 -0.11 -19.38 -29.69
C LEU A 163 -1.32 -19.31 -30.63
N SER A 164 -1.38 -18.30 -31.49
CA SER A 164 -2.48 -18.16 -32.46
C SER A 164 -2.54 -19.33 -33.44
N LEU A 165 -1.39 -19.84 -33.90
CA LEU A 165 -1.32 -21.01 -34.76
C LEU A 165 -1.81 -22.27 -34.03
N VAL A 166 -1.40 -22.47 -32.78
CA VAL A 166 -1.84 -23.62 -31.97
C VAL A 166 -3.35 -23.55 -31.74
N PHE A 167 -3.91 -22.39 -31.39
CA PHE A 167 -5.35 -22.22 -31.21
C PHE A 167 -6.13 -22.50 -32.50
N ALA A 168 -5.67 -22.00 -33.65
CA ALA A 168 -6.29 -22.27 -34.95
C ALA A 168 -6.24 -23.77 -35.33
N LEU A 169 -5.13 -24.46 -35.04
CA LEU A 169 -4.99 -25.90 -35.28
C LEU A 169 -5.93 -26.72 -34.40
N LEU A 170 -6.08 -26.33 -33.13
CA LEU A 170 -7.03 -26.97 -32.20
C LEU A 170 -8.47 -26.79 -32.69
N GLU A 171 -8.86 -25.56 -33.08
CA GLU A 171 -10.18 -25.28 -33.66
C GLU A 171 -10.45 -26.10 -34.93
N GLN A 172 -9.47 -26.19 -35.82
CA GLN A 172 -9.57 -26.99 -37.04
C GLN A 172 -9.71 -28.49 -36.75
N ASN A 173 -9.03 -29.00 -35.71
CA ASN A 173 -9.13 -30.40 -35.32
C ASN A 173 -10.52 -30.73 -34.74
N TRP A 174 -11.12 -29.85 -33.94
CA TRP A 174 -12.51 -30.02 -33.48
C TRP A 174 -13.51 -30.03 -34.64
N GLN A 175 -13.34 -29.13 -35.61
CA GLN A 175 -14.19 -29.11 -36.83
C GLN A 175 -14.07 -30.41 -37.63
N GLN A 176 -12.84 -30.95 -37.78
CA GLN A 176 -12.61 -32.21 -38.47
C GLN A 176 -13.11 -33.43 -37.69
N SER A 177 -12.97 -33.46 -36.36
CA SER A 177 -13.45 -34.59 -35.55
C SER A 177 -14.97 -34.75 -35.60
N VAL A 178 -15.71 -33.63 -35.65
CA VAL A 178 -17.17 -33.65 -35.79
C VAL A 178 -17.60 -34.20 -37.15
N LEU A 179 -16.84 -33.92 -38.22
CA LEU A 179 -17.10 -34.46 -39.55
C LEU A 179 -16.78 -35.95 -39.70
N ILE A 180 -15.79 -36.46 -38.96
CA ILE A 180 -15.23 -37.82 -39.14
C ILE A 180 -15.76 -38.80 -38.06
N GLY A 181 -16.32 -38.32 -36.95
CA GLY A 181 -16.89 -39.16 -35.88
C GLY A 181 -15.84 -39.89 -35.03
N VAL A 182 -14.59 -39.42 -35.03
CA VAL A 182 -13.46 -39.96 -34.25
C VAL A 182 -13.22 -39.09 -33.02
N PRO A 183 -12.86 -39.65 -31.84
CA PRO A 183 -12.55 -38.85 -30.65
C PRO A 183 -11.46 -37.82 -30.94
N SER A 184 -11.70 -36.56 -30.56
CA SER A 184 -10.79 -35.46 -30.88
C SER A 184 -9.49 -35.61 -30.11
N LEU A 185 -8.34 -35.37 -30.78
CA LEU A 185 -7.03 -35.30 -30.12
C LEU A 185 -7.02 -34.20 -29.04
N CYS A 186 -7.82 -33.16 -29.26
CA CYS A 186 -7.95 -32.01 -28.37
C CYS A 186 -8.51 -32.38 -26.99
N ASP A 187 -9.47 -33.30 -26.90
CA ASP A 187 -10.01 -33.76 -25.61
C ASP A 187 -8.93 -34.49 -24.78
N SER A 188 -8.03 -35.22 -25.45
CA SER A 188 -6.86 -35.83 -24.81
C SER A 188 -5.85 -34.78 -24.33
N ILE A 189 -5.59 -33.74 -25.11
CA ILE A 189 -4.70 -32.63 -24.73
C ILE A 189 -5.25 -31.88 -23.51
N LEU A 190 -6.54 -31.53 -23.50
CA LEU A 190 -7.18 -30.84 -22.37
C LEU A 190 -7.17 -31.70 -21.11
N SER A 191 -7.49 -32.99 -21.21
CA SER A 191 -7.42 -33.90 -20.06
C SER A 191 -6.01 -34.05 -19.49
N THR A 192 -4.99 -34.08 -20.36
CA THR A 192 -3.58 -34.11 -19.95
C THR A 192 -3.18 -32.82 -19.25
N ALA A 193 -3.63 -31.66 -19.76
CA ALA A 193 -3.37 -30.36 -19.12
C ALA A 193 -4.01 -30.27 -17.72
N ILE A 194 -5.24 -30.77 -17.54
CA ILE A 194 -5.90 -30.85 -16.23
C ILE A 194 -5.06 -31.72 -15.28
N ASN A 195 -4.62 -32.90 -15.71
CA ASN A 195 -3.82 -33.80 -14.88
C ASN A 195 -2.48 -33.17 -14.46
N VAL A 196 -1.82 -32.45 -15.37
CA VAL A 196 -0.59 -31.72 -15.06
C VAL A 196 -0.87 -30.63 -14.02
N LEU A 197 -1.90 -29.81 -14.19
CA LEU A 197 -2.24 -28.73 -13.25
C LEU A 197 -2.65 -29.25 -11.87
N VAL A 198 -3.33 -30.39 -11.80
CA VAL A 198 -3.70 -31.06 -10.55
C VAL A 198 -2.48 -31.64 -9.82
N SER A 199 -1.44 -32.03 -10.58
CA SER A 199 -0.18 -32.55 -10.03
C SER A 199 0.77 -31.46 -9.49
N LEU A 200 0.58 -30.20 -9.89
CA LEU A 200 1.37 -29.08 -9.40
C LEU A 200 1.06 -28.77 -7.94
N LYS A 201 2.07 -28.27 -7.21
CA LYS A 201 1.86 -27.73 -5.86
C LYS A 201 0.84 -26.58 -5.92
N PRO A 202 -0.12 -26.50 -4.99
CA PRO A 202 -1.12 -25.45 -5.00
C PRO A 202 -0.46 -24.06 -4.91
N LEU A 203 -1.02 -23.08 -5.63
CA LEU A 203 -0.56 -21.68 -5.70
C LEU A 203 0.80 -21.48 -6.37
N SER A 204 1.26 -22.45 -7.17
CA SER A 204 2.53 -22.31 -7.92
C SER A 204 2.50 -21.15 -8.93
N LEU A 205 1.31 -20.73 -9.38
CA LEU A 205 1.11 -19.65 -10.34
C LEU A 205 0.58 -18.35 -9.70
N ALA A 206 0.45 -18.28 -8.38
CA ALA A 206 -0.17 -17.15 -7.70
C ALA A 206 0.74 -15.93 -7.53
N ASN A 207 2.07 -16.13 -7.61
CA ASN A 207 3.01 -15.03 -7.47
C ASN A 207 3.35 -14.42 -8.83
N GLU A 208 2.58 -13.42 -9.25
CA GLU A 208 2.79 -12.70 -10.51
C GLU A 208 4.17 -12.03 -10.58
N SER A 209 4.80 -11.69 -9.43
CA SER A 209 6.18 -11.14 -9.41
C SER A 209 7.28 -12.15 -9.77
N LYS A 210 6.97 -13.46 -9.71
CA LYS A 210 7.89 -14.53 -10.12
C LYS A 210 7.64 -15.02 -11.54
N LEU A 211 6.53 -14.61 -12.15
CA LEU A 211 6.22 -14.93 -13.54
C LEU A 211 6.79 -13.84 -14.45
N THR A 212 7.37 -14.25 -15.58
CA THR A 212 7.75 -13.28 -16.60
C THR A 212 6.50 -12.64 -17.21
N TYR A 213 6.60 -11.39 -17.66
CA TYR A 213 5.51 -10.69 -18.36
C TYR A 213 4.92 -11.54 -19.51
N LEU A 214 5.78 -12.21 -20.28
CA LEU A 214 5.40 -13.14 -21.35
C LEU A 214 4.62 -14.36 -20.82
N GLY A 215 4.96 -14.87 -19.63
CA GLY A 215 4.24 -15.97 -19.00
C GLY A 215 2.82 -15.57 -18.56
N VAL A 216 2.67 -14.40 -17.95
CA VAL A 216 1.35 -13.84 -17.57
C VAL A 216 0.51 -13.57 -18.82
N HIS A 217 1.12 -12.99 -19.86
CA HIS A 217 0.46 -12.71 -21.13
C HIS A 217 -0.03 -14.00 -21.83
N ALA A 218 0.80 -15.04 -21.90
CA ALA A 218 0.42 -16.33 -22.45
C ALA A 218 -0.74 -16.98 -21.68
N LEU A 219 -0.72 -16.93 -20.34
CA LEU A 219 -1.80 -17.45 -19.50
C LEU A 219 -3.12 -16.68 -19.71
N ASN A 220 -3.08 -15.36 -19.87
CA ASN A 220 -4.29 -14.57 -20.15
C ASN A 220 -4.86 -14.89 -21.54
N ARG A 221 -3.99 -15.14 -22.54
CA ARG A 221 -4.39 -15.60 -23.89
C ARG A 221 -5.03 -16.99 -23.86
N THR A 222 -4.43 -17.96 -23.15
CA THR A 222 -5.02 -19.30 -23.02
C THR A 222 -6.37 -19.24 -22.31
N PHE A 223 -6.50 -18.42 -21.26
CA PHE A 223 -7.77 -18.22 -20.57
C PHE A 223 -8.83 -17.57 -21.47
N SER A 224 -8.46 -16.58 -22.29
CA SER A 224 -9.34 -15.94 -23.27
C SER A 224 -9.81 -16.91 -24.36
N PHE A 225 -8.93 -17.81 -24.81
CA PHE A 225 -9.26 -18.87 -25.76
C PHE A 225 -10.25 -19.87 -25.16
N LEU A 226 -10.02 -20.34 -23.93
CA LEU A 226 -10.96 -21.23 -23.23
C LEU A 226 -12.33 -20.55 -23.01
N LYS A 227 -12.33 -19.24 -22.69
CA LYS A 227 -13.55 -18.42 -22.60
C LYS A 227 -14.32 -18.36 -23.93
N SER A 228 -13.62 -18.26 -25.06
CA SER A 228 -14.22 -18.28 -26.40
C SER A 228 -14.94 -19.62 -26.70
N ILE A 229 -14.31 -20.75 -26.35
CA ILE A 229 -14.89 -22.10 -26.54
C ILE A 229 -16.17 -22.28 -25.71
N CYS A 230 -16.18 -21.78 -24.48
CA CYS A 230 -17.34 -21.86 -23.59
C CYS A 230 -18.48 -20.92 -24.01
N SER A 231 -18.19 -19.84 -24.75
CA SER A 231 -19.17 -18.81 -25.14
C SER A 231 -19.73 -19.00 -26.56
N SER A 232 -19.09 -19.81 -27.40
CA SER A 232 -19.51 -20.00 -28.80
C SER A 232 -20.74 -20.92 -28.89
N ASN A 233 -21.80 -20.45 -29.55
CA ASN A 233 -23.05 -21.20 -29.75
C ASN A 233 -22.96 -22.33 -30.80
N SER A 234 -21.77 -22.62 -31.34
CA SER A 234 -21.61 -23.62 -32.39
C SER A 234 -21.75 -25.06 -31.86
N GLU A 235 -22.47 -25.90 -32.60
CA GLU A 235 -22.68 -27.33 -32.30
C GLU A 235 -21.37 -28.15 -32.27
N THR A 236 -20.27 -27.57 -32.75
CA THR A 236 -18.96 -28.22 -32.90
C THR A 236 -18.21 -28.48 -31.59
N HIS A 237 -18.63 -27.91 -30.46
CA HIS A 237 -17.85 -27.90 -29.20
C HIS A 237 -18.50 -28.60 -28.01
N ILE A 238 -19.56 -29.39 -28.20
CA ILE A 238 -20.34 -29.99 -27.10
C ILE A 238 -19.48 -30.86 -26.16
N SER A 239 -18.50 -31.61 -26.68
CA SER A 239 -17.59 -32.44 -25.86
C SER A 239 -16.47 -31.65 -25.16
N ALA A 240 -16.05 -30.52 -25.75
CA ALA A 240 -14.90 -29.74 -25.29
C ALA A 240 -15.24 -28.74 -24.17
N ARG A 241 -16.49 -28.26 -24.11
CA ARG A 241 -16.97 -27.30 -23.11
C ARG A 241 -16.81 -27.74 -21.64
N PRO A 242 -17.18 -28.96 -21.21
CA PRO A 242 -17.00 -29.37 -19.82
C PRO A 242 -15.52 -29.44 -19.43
N LEU A 243 -14.66 -29.98 -20.31
CA LEU A 243 -13.21 -30.05 -20.09
C LEU A 243 -12.56 -28.66 -20.05
N ALA A 244 -12.98 -27.73 -20.92
CA ALA A 244 -12.52 -26.35 -20.88
C ALA A 244 -12.93 -25.66 -19.58
N SER A 245 -14.16 -25.89 -19.09
CA SER A 245 -14.63 -25.35 -17.81
C SER A 245 -13.88 -25.92 -16.59
N GLU A 246 -13.52 -27.21 -16.61
CA GLU A 246 -12.70 -27.87 -15.60
C GLU A 246 -11.26 -27.36 -15.60
N LEU A 247 -10.68 -27.15 -16.78
CA LEU A 247 -9.35 -26.57 -16.94
C LEU A 247 -9.28 -25.12 -16.45
N MET A 248 -10.32 -24.34 -16.71
CA MET A 248 -10.40 -22.95 -16.27
C MET A 248 -10.46 -22.80 -14.75
N ILE A 249 -11.29 -23.60 -14.05
CA ILE A 249 -11.38 -23.51 -12.59
C ILE A 249 -10.09 -24.01 -11.91
N THR A 250 -9.46 -25.05 -12.44
CA THR A 250 -8.17 -25.54 -11.93
C THR A 250 -7.06 -24.51 -12.13
N LEU A 251 -7.06 -23.80 -13.26
CA LEU A 251 -6.12 -22.70 -13.52
C LEU A 251 -6.40 -21.49 -12.63
N ALA A 252 -7.65 -21.11 -12.43
CA ALA A 252 -8.05 -20.05 -11.50
C ALA A 252 -7.62 -20.38 -10.05
N ALA A 253 -7.81 -21.63 -9.63
CA ALA A 253 -7.32 -22.11 -8.34
C ALA A 253 -5.78 -22.00 -8.22
N GLN A 254 -5.02 -22.34 -9.25
CA GLN A 254 -3.56 -22.21 -9.20
C GLN A 254 -3.04 -20.76 -9.19
N ARG A 255 -3.80 -19.81 -9.76
CA ARG A 255 -3.48 -18.38 -9.78
C ARG A 255 -3.84 -17.64 -8.50
N GLY A 256 -4.75 -18.15 -7.68
CA GLY A 256 -4.98 -17.61 -6.34
C GLY A 256 -5.69 -16.25 -6.24
N SER A 257 -6.00 -15.57 -7.34
CA SER A 257 -6.75 -14.29 -7.34
C SER A 257 -8.25 -14.52 -7.51
N LEU A 258 -9.06 -13.71 -6.80
CA LEU A 258 -10.53 -13.78 -6.84
C LEU A 258 -11.07 -13.43 -8.23
N LYS A 259 -10.43 -12.51 -8.95
CA LYS A 259 -10.83 -12.10 -10.31
C LYS A 259 -11.02 -13.30 -11.25
N TYR A 260 -10.03 -14.18 -11.34
CA TYR A 260 -10.08 -15.34 -12.24
C TYR A 260 -11.14 -16.36 -11.84
N VAL A 261 -11.44 -16.45 -10.54
CA VAL A 261 -12.53 -17.31 -10.03
C VAL A 261 -13.89 -16.72 -10.40
N LEU A 262 -14.07 -15.40 -10.28
CA LEU A 262 -15.30 -14.71 -10.69
C LEU A 262 -15.49 -14.72 -12.21
N GLU A 263 -14.43 -14.65 -13.02
CA GLU A 263 -14.50 -14.81 -14.47
C GLU A 263 -14.97 -16.22 -14.89
N TRP A 264 -14.63 -17.25 -14.10
CA TRP A 264 -15.20 -18.59 -14.29
C TRP A 264 -16.68 -18.64 -13.89
N VAL A 265 -17.06 -18.01 -12.78
CA VAL A 265 -18.47 -17.88 -12.36
C VAL A 265 -19.29 -17.18 -13.44
N GLU A 266 -18.75 -16.12 -14.06
CA GLU A 266 -19.39 -15.42 -15.18
C GLU A 266 -19.72 -16.39 -16.31
N LEU A 267 -18.75 -17.20 -16.74
CA LEU A 267 -18.97 -18.15 -17.83
C LEU A 267 -19.92 -19.27 -17.48
N ALA A 268 -19.83 -19.80 -16.27
CA ALA A 268 -20.69 -20.86 -15.79
C ALA A 268 -22.17 -20.42 -15.80
N VAL A 269 -22.44 -19.15 -15.46
CA VAL A 269 -23.80 -18.57 -15.46
C VAL A 269 -24.24 -18.16 -16.87
N LEU A 270 -23.33 -17.72 -17.75
CA LEU A 270 -23.66 -17.30 -19.12
C LEU A 270 -23.99 -18.45 -20.09
N SER A 271 -23.50 -19.66 -19.84
CA SER A 271 -23.46 -20.76 -20.83
C SER A 271 -24.79 -21.50 -21.13
N LEU A 272 -25.95 -20.90 -20.84
CA LEU A 272 -27.28 -21.48 -21.09
C LEU A 272 -28.01 -20.79 -22.24
N SER A 273 -27.52 -20.99 -23.48
CA SER A 273 -28.32 -20.74 -24.68
C SER A 273 -29.05 -22.01 -25.12
N ARG A 274 -30.31 -22.15 -24.67
CA ARG A 274 -31.44 -22.89 -25.29
C ARG A 274 -31.34 -24.39 -25.61
N LEU A 275 -30.21 -25.08 -25.44
CA LEU A 275 -30.15 -26.54 -25.65
C LEU A 275 -30.08 -27.28 -24.30
N GLU A 276 -31.13 -28.03 -24.00
CA GLU A 276 -31.20 -28.95 -22.87
C GLU A 276 -29.98 -29.89 -22.87
N GLY A 277 -29.10 -29.74 -21.87
CA GLY A 277 -28.07 -30.74 -21.54
C GLY A 277 -26.59 -30.38 -21.72
N ALA A 278 -26.22 -29.18 -22.20
CA ALA A 278 -24.87 -29.00 -22.77
C ALA A 278 -23.73 -28.51 -21.85
N ASN A 279 -23.92 -28.27 -20.55
CA ASN A 279 -22.82 -27.80 -19.70
C ASN A 279 -22.89 -28.30 -18.24
N LYS A 280 -22.54 -29.57 -18.05
CA LYS A 280 -22.42 -30.23 -16.74
C LYS A 280 -20.96 -30.48 -16.38
N ILE A 281 -20.61 -30.32 -15.11
CA ILE A 281 -19.24 -30.43 -14.58
C ILE A 281 -19.15 -31.67 -13.69
N ARG A 282 -18.01 -32.36 -13.72
CA ARG A 282 -17.77 -33.50 -12.83
C ARG A 282 -17.61 -33.03 -11.38
N TRP A 283 -18.56 -33.40 -10.52
CA TRP A 283 -18.61 -32.95 -9.13
C TRP A 283 -17.37 -33.36 -8.32
N SER A 284 -16.82 -34.56 -8.54
CA SER A 284 -15.65 -35.04 -7.80
C SER A 284 -14.41 -34.15 -7.99
N LEU A 285 -14.10 -33.78 -9.23
CA LEU A 285 -12.95 -32.92 -9.54
C LEU A 285 -13.19 -31.49 -9.06
N PHE A 286 -14.41 -30.98 -9.21
CA PHE A 286 -14.81 -29.67 -8.73
C PHE A 286 -14.70 -29.55 -7.19
N HIS A 287 -15.23 -30.53 -6.46
CA HIS A 287 -15.17 -30.57 -5.00
C HIS A 287 -13.74 -30.75 -4.49
N ASP A 288 -12.88 -31.52 -5.18
CA ASP A 288 -11.46 -31.64 -4.85
C ASP A 288 -10.70 -30.32 -5.02
N VAL A 289 -11.02 -29.55 -6.08
CA VAL A 289 -10.43 -28.22 -6.30
C VAL A 289 -10.87 -27.25 -5.19
N ILE A 290 -12.15 -27.21 -4.84
CA ILE A 290 -12.66 -26.38 -3.74
C ILE A 290 -12.02 -26.79 -2.41
N SER A 291 -11.97 -28.09 -2.10
CA SER A 291 -11.33 -28.60 -0.88
C SER A 291 -9.86 -28.19 -0.79
N LYS A 292 -9.13 -28.21 -1.91
CA LYS A 292 -7.75 -27.68 -1.99
C LYS A 292 -7.70 -26.16 -1.79
N MET A 293 -8.63 -25.40 -2.38
CA MET A 293 -8.73 -23.94 -2.17
C MET A 293 -9.00 -23.60 -0.70
N MET A 294 -9.94 -24.28 -0.05
CA MET A 294 -10.28 -24.07 1.37
C MET A 294 -9.11 -24.41 2.31
N LYS A 295 -8.43 -25.53 2.07
CA LYS A 295 -7.23 -25.93 2.84
C LYS A 295 -6.09 -24.93 2.68
N THR A 296 -5.89 -24.41 1.48
CA THR A 296 -4.81 -23.43 1.19
C THR A 296 -5.12 -22.04 1.74
N ALA A 297 -6.40 -21.68 1.87
CA ALA A 297 -6.84 -20.46 2.56
C ALA A 297 -6.80 -20.53 4.10
N GLY A 298 -6.38 -21.67 4.68
CA GLY A 298 -6.16 -21.86 6.11
C GLY A 298 -7.38 -22.31 6.93
N PHE A 299 -8.42 -22.85 6.28
CA PHE A 299 -9.66 -23.26 6.93
C PHE A 299 -9.69 -24.78 7.19
N SER A 300 -9.97 -25.22 8.42
CA SER A 300 -9.86 -26.63 8.85
C SER A 300 -11.17 -27.43 8.78
N ALA A 301 -12.30 -26.82 8.42
CA ALA A 301 -13.57 -27.56 8.28
C ALA A 301 -14.51 -26.82 7.31
N LEU A 302 -15.09 -27.52 6.32
CA LEU A 302 -16.36 -27.08 5.73
C LEU A 302 -17.35 -27.01 6.90
N LYS A 303 -17.58 -25.82 7.47
CA LYS A 303 -18.72 -25.65 8.35
C LYS A 303 -19.95 -25.74 7.46
N THR A 304 -20.61 -26.89 7.54
CA THR A 304 -21.94 -27.17 7.01
C THR A 304 -22.95 -26.26 7.71
N ASN A 305 -23.00 -24.98 7.34
CA ASN A 305 -24.11 -24.13 7.72
C ASN A 305 -24.78 -23.60 6.45
N THR A 306 -25.96 -24.18 6.18
CA THR A 306 -27.06 -23.66 5.34
C THR A 306 -26.94 -23.82 3.80
N GLY A 307 -26.83 -25.05 3.30
CA GLY A 307 -27.17 -25.37 1.91
C GLY A 307 -26.89 -26.84 1.60
N ALA A 308 -27.88 -27.59 1.12
CA ALA A 308 -27.71 -28.96 0.67
C ALA A 308 -26.69 -29.02 -0.48
N ASP A 309 -25.83 -30.04 -0.50
CA ASP A 309 -24.99 -30.32 -1.67
C ASP A 309 -25.90 -30.45 -2.92
N PRO A 310 -25.50 -29.89 -4.07
CA PRO A 310 -26.32 -29.96 -5.28
C PRO A 310 -26.59 -31.42 -5.66
N GLN A 311 -27.85 -31.75 -5.97
CA GLN A 311 -28.24 -33.09 -6.40
C GLN A 311 -27.48 -33.46 -7.68
N CYS A 312 -26.63 -34.49 -7.60
CA CYS A 312 -25.87 -35.01 -8.73
C CYS A 312 -26.76 -35.93 -9.58
N ASP A 313 -26.66 -35.83 -10.90
CA ASP A 313 -27.27 -36.82 -11.80
C ASP A 313 -26.59 -38.20 -11.66
N GLU A 314 -27.20 -39.26 -12.20
CA GLU A 314 -26.70 -40.66 -12.16
C GLU A 314 -25.25 -40.85 -12.67
N ASN A 315 -24.71 -39.87 -13.40
CA ASN A 315 -23.34 -39.84 -13.93
C ASN A 315 -22.34 -38.99 -13.11
N GLY A 316 -22.73 -38.48 -11.93
CA GLY A 316 -21.86 -37.63 -11.08
C GLY A 316 -21.58 -36.23 -11.65
N LEU A 317 -22.49 -35.75 -12.50
CA LEU A 317 -22.40 -34.46 -13.21
C LEU A 317 -23.38 -33.46 -12.61
N VAL A 318 -22.94 -32.22 -12.40
CA VAL A 318 -23.74 -31.12 -11.82
C VAL A 318 -23.87 -29.99 -12.85
N PRO A 319 -25.05 -29.35 -13.00
CA PRO A 319 -25.18 -28.15 -13.82
C PRO A 319 -24.22 -27.05 -13.40
N SER A 320 -23.50 -26.47 -14.37
CA SER A 320 -22.48 -25.44 -14.14
C SER A 320 -22.97 -24.21 -13.36
N HIS A 321 -24.22 -23.78 -13.55
CA HIS A 321 -24.81 -22.65 -12.82
C HIS A 321 -24.98 -22.94 -11.30
N LEU A 322 -25.44 -24.13 -10.92
CA LEU A 322 -25.54 -24.52 -9.50
C LEU A 322 -24.16 -24.63 -8.84
N ALA A 323 -23.17 -25.15 -9.58
CA ALA A 323 -21.78 -25.19 -9.12
C ALA A 323 -21.22 -23.77 -8.90
N ALA A 324 -21.57 -22.82 -9.77
CA ALA A 324 -21.15 -21.42 -9.66
C ALA A 324 -21.74 -20.72 -8.42
N VAL A 325 -23.04 -20.92 -8.12
CA VAL A 325 -23.67 -20.38 -6.90
C VAL A 325 -23.05 -21.00 -5.65
N TYR A 326 -22.80 -22.32 -5.66
CA TYR A 326 -22.13 -23.01 -4.54
C TYR A 326 -20.74 -22.44 -4.28
N LEU A 327 -19.92 -22.25 -5.33
CA LEU A 327 -18.59 -21.67 -5.22
C LEU A 327 -18.64 -20.24 -4.66
N LEU A 328 -19.55 -19.41 -5.17
CA LEU A 328 -19.71 -18.02 -4.71
C LEU A 328 -20.10 -17.96 -3.23
N LYS A 329 -20.96 -18.88 -2.77
CA LYS A 329 -21.36 -19.00 -1.36
C LYS A 329 -20.17 -19.36 -0.45
N GLN A 330 -19.32 -20.30 -0.88
CA GLN A 330 -18.10 -20.66 -0.14
C GLN A 330 -17.10 -19.51 -0.10
N LEU A 331 -16.90 -18.80 -1.21
CA LEU A 331 -16.02 -17.62 -1.26
C LEU A 331 -16.51 -16.49 -0.35
N HIS A 332 -17.84 -16.26 -0.31
CA HIS A 332 -18.42 -15.24 0.55
C HIS A 332 -18.18 -15.55 2.03
N GLY A 333 -18.42 -16.80 2.45
CA GLY A 333 -18.14 -17.23 3.82
C GLY A 333 -16.67 -17.05 4.20
N LEU A 334 -15.73 -17.35 3.30
CA LEU A 334 -14.30 -17.11 3.54
C LEU A 334 -13.97 -15.61 3.69
N ALA A 335 -14.59 -14.76 2.87
CA ALA A 335 -14.37 -13.32 2.90
C ALA A 335 -14.95 -12.71 4.19
N GLU A 336 -16.12 -13.17 4.62
CA GLU A 336 -16.77 -12.76 5.87
C GLU A 336 -15.98 -13.21 7.10
N ASP A 337 -15.55 -14.48 7.17
CA ASP A 337 -14.70 -14.96 8.25
C ASP A 337 -13.37 -14.21 8.31
N TYR A 338 -12.78 -13.86 7.15
CA TYR A 338 -11.60 -13.01 7.10
C TYR A 338 -11.88 -11.62 7.67
N CYS A 339 -13.00 -11.01 7.29
CA CYS A 339 -13.44 -9.71 7.80
C CYS A 339 -13.62 -9.75 9.33
N LEU A 340 -14.29 -10.77 9.87
CA LEU A 340 -14.56 -10.94 11.31
C LEU A 340 -13.30 -11.24 12.14
N THR A 341 -12.38 -12.04 11.59
CA THR A 341 -11.12 -12.37 12.27
C THR A 341 -10.20 -11.15 12.37
N HIS A 342 -10.27 -10.22 11.41
CA HIS A 342 -9.38 -9.06 11.33
C HIS A 342 -9.99 -7.74 11.84
N LEU A 343 -11.33 -7.58 11.84
CA LEU A 343 -12.03 -6.39 12.33
C LEU A 343 -12.51 -6.49 13.79
N GLN A 344 -11.85 -7.24 14.66
CA GLN A 344 -12.24 -7.27 16.08
C GLN A 344 -12.27 -5.84 16.67
N LEU A 345 -13.46 -5.25 16.76
CA LEU A 345 -13.92 -4.35 17.81
C LEU A 345 -15.45 -4.17 17.78
N LEU A 346 -15.99 -4.25 19.01
CA LEU A 346 -17.30 -3.87 19.53
C LEU A 346 -18.50 -4.84 19.33
N PRO A 347 -18.86 -5.59 20.40
CA PRO A 347 -20.28 -5.84 20.62
C PRO A 347 -20.93 -4.47 20.90
N SER A 348 -21.96 -4.15 20.13
CA SER A 348 -22.90 -3.10 20.46
C SER A 348 -23.39 -3.30 21.90
N SER A 349 -23.05 -2.36 22.77
CA SER A 349 -23.47 -2.33 24.16
C SER A 349 -24.70 -1.42 24.29
N THR A 350 -25.81 -2.04 24.69
CA THR A 350 -26.99 -1.54 25.44
C THR A 350 -27.83 -2.80 25.71
N ASP A 351 -28.22 -3.24 26.91
CA ASP A 351 -28.37 -2.57 28.19
C ASP A 351 -28.51 -3.56 29.38
N SER A 352 -28.12 -3.06 30.57
CA SER A 352 -28.52 -3.34 31.98
C SER A 352 -29.12 -4.69 32.49
N GLN A 353 -28.36 -5.32 33.40
CA GLN A 353 -28.65 -5.91 34.75
C GLN A 353 -29.97 -6.63 35.17
N GLN A 354 -29.74 -7.73 35.93
CA GLN A 354 -30.61 -8.53 36.87
C GLN A 354 -31.49 -9.62 36.21
N ALA A 355 -31.55 -10.90 36.64
CA ALA A 355 -31.28 -11.55 37.93
C ALA A 355 -31.04 -13.08 37.80
N ASN A 356 -30.30 -13.64 38.78
CA ASN A 356 -30.27 -15.02 39.32
C ASN A 356 -30.09 -16.27 38.41
N PRO A 357 -29.05 -17.11 38.66
CA PRO A 357 -29.05 -18.51 38.25
C PRO A 357 -29.38 -19.43 39.43
N THR A 358 -30.42 -20.26 39.29
CA THR A 358 -30.59 -21.48 40.10
C THR A 358 -30.30 -22.73 39.25
N PRO A 359 -29.66 -23.77 39.80
CA PRO A 359 -29.13 -24.89 39.02
C PRO A 359 -30.09 -26.08 38.98
N SER A 360 -30.24 -26.74 37.82
CA SER A 360 -30.74 -28.12 37.78
C SER A 360 -30.27 -28.89 36.52
N ARG A 361 -29.35 -29.84 36.78
CA ARG A 361 -29.34 -31.26 36.35
C ARG A 361 -29.72 -31.57 34.88
N SER A 362 -28.73 -31.81 34.01
CA SER A 362 -27.98 -33.07 33.80
C SER A 362 -28.60 -34.02 32.77
N SER A 363 -27.95 -34.14 31.62
CA SER A 363 -27.68 -35.43 30.95
C SER A 363 -26.68 -35.18 29.82
N GLY A 364 -25.43 -35.55 30.07
CA GLY A 364 -24.30 -35.25 29.20
C GLY A 364 -24.19 -36.17 28.00
N ILE A 365 -23.48 -35.67 26.99
CA ILE A 365 -22.59 -36.41 26.08
C ILE A 365 -21.39 -35.47 25.83
N SER A 366 -20.20 -36.05 25.84
CA SER A 366 -18.87 -35.45 25.96
C SER A 366 -18.56 -34.27 25.03
N SER A 367 -18.27 -33.12 25.63
CA SER A 367 -17.52 -32.03 25.01
C SER A 367 -16.03 -32.35 25.04
N THR A 368 -15.45 -32.68 23.89
CA THR A 368 -14.04 -32.42 23.63
C THR A 368 -13.87 -30.90 23.65
N GLN A 369 -13.27 -30.41 24.73
CA GLN A 369 -12.83 -29.04 24.88
C GLN A 369 -11.89 -28.67 23.73
N SER A 370 -12.44 -28.03 22.68
CA SER A 370 -11.66 -27.08 21.90
C SER A 370 -11.68 -25.78 22.68
N SER A 371 -10.68 -25.63 23.54
CA SER A 371 -10.36 -24.38 24.19
C SER A 371 -10.26 -23.30 23.13
N VAL A 372 -11.20 -22.35 23.15
CA VAL A 372 -11.04 -21.04 22.53
C VAL A 372 -9.71 -20.48 23.04
N ALA A 373 -8.71 -20.39 22.16
CA ALA A 373 -7.41 -19.86 22.51
C ALA A 373 -7.62 -18.40 22.94
N MET A 374 -7.44 -18.15 24.24
CA MET A 374 -7.08 -16.82 24.70
C MET A 374 -5.91 -16.34 23.86
N ASP A 375 -5.94 -15.07 23.50
CA ASP A 375 -5.01 -14.34 22.63
C ASP A 375 -3.59 -14.28 23.25
N THR A 376 -2.91 -15.43 23.35
CA THR A 376 -1.62 -15.60 24.02
C THR A 376 -0.50 -15.17 23.10
N CYS A 377 0.24 -14.12 23.47
CA CYS A 377 1.46 -13.71 22.79
C CYS A 377 2.61 -14.64 23.22
N ASP A 378 3.12 -15.42 22.28
CA ASP A 378 4.28 -16.27 22.51
C ASP A 378 5.56 -15.48 22.23
N VAL A 379 6.43 -15.39 23.25
CA VAL A 379 7.70 -14.65 23.19
C VAL A 379 8.87 -15.63 23.25
N TYR A 380 9.70 -15.58 22.21
CA TYR A 380 10.91 -16.37 22.06
C TYR A 380 12.14 -15.53 22.36
N ILE A 381 13.05 -16.09 23.14
CA ILE A 381 14.23 -15.42 23.66
C ILE A 381 15.49 -16.24 23.44
N TRP A 382 16.61 -15.59 23.14
CA TRP A 382 17.92 -16.25 23.06
C TRP A 382 19.08 -15.26 23.19
N GLY A 383 20.30 -15.79 23.35
CA GLY A 383 21.54 -15.07 23.53
C GLY A 383 22.03 -15.05 24.98
N SER A 384 22.76 -14.00 25.35
CA SER A 384 23.29 -13.83 26.71
C SER A 384 22.18 -13.68 27.74
N ASN A 385 22.34 -14.32 28.90
CA ASN A 385 21.48 -14.16 30.08
C ASN A 385 22.27 -13.91 31.38
N SER A 386 23.52 -13.43 31.27
CA SER A 386 24.44 -13.30 32.43
C SER A 386 23.93 -12.37 33.53
N THR A 387 23.02 -11.45 33.20
CA THR A 387 22.41 -10.49 34.13
C THR A 387 20.91 -10.67 34.25
N HIS A 388 20.38 -11.84 33.86
CA HIS A 388 18.95 -12.18 33.86
C HIS A 388 18.06 -11.37 32.92
N GLN A 389 18.61 -10.83 31.83
CA GLN A 389 17.85 -10.08 30.82
C GLN A 389 16.77 -10.91 30.09
N LEU A 390 16.86 -12.24 30.15
CA LEU A 390 15.88 -13.14 29.54
C LEU A 390 14.88 -13.69 30.56
N ALA A 391 15.00 -13.34 31.85
CA ALA A 391 14.10 -13.75 32.92
C ALA A 391 13.85 -15.27 33.08
N GLU A 392 14.78 -16.14 32.65
CA GLU A 392 14.63 -17.61 32.72
C GLU A 392 15.10 -18.25 34.04
N GLY A 393 15.40 -17.45 35.07
CA GLY A 393 15.91 -17.92 36.37
C GLY A 393 17.34 -18.46 36.35
N THR A 394 17.85 -18.90 35.20
CA THR A 394 19.26 -19.27 34.98
C THR A 394 20.09 -18.08 34.52
N THR A 395 21.42 -18.18 34.58
CA THR A 395 22.37 -17.19 34.03
C THR A 395 23.08 -17.68 32.76
N GLU A 396 22.76 -18.91 32.33
CA GLU A 396 23.36 -19.53 31.15
C GLU A 396 22.89 -18.85 29.87
N ARG A 397 23.78 -18.82 28.87
CA ARG A 397 23.45 -18.34 27.53
C ARG A 397 22.54 -19.34 26.82
N ILE A 398 21.53 -18.80 26.15
CA ILE A 398 20.55 -19.57 25.39
C ILE A 398 20.96 -19.53 23.91
N LEU A 399 21.35 -20.67 23.34
CA LEU A 399 21.90 -20.72 21.97
C LEU A 399 20.85 -20.90 20.88
N THR A 400 19.66 -21.38 21.23
CA THR A 400 18.50 -21.51 20.34
C THR A 400 17.29 -20.80 20.95
N PRO A 401 16.42 -20.18 20.15
CA PRO A 401 15.18 -19.56 20.62
C PRO A 401 14.40 -20.46 21.56
N LYS A 402 14.16 -19.98 22.79
CA LYS A 402 13.36 -20.65 23.81
C LYS A 402 12.09 -19.86 24.06
N LEU A 403 10.96 -20.54 24.15
CA LEU A 403 9.69 -19.92 24.54
C LEU A 403 9.73 -19.56 26.04
N SER A 404 9.48 -18.31 26.38
CA SER A 404 9.41 -17.85 27.77
C SER A 404 7.96 -17.70 28.24
N SER A 405 7.68 -18.16 29.46
CA SER A 405 6.38 -17.95 30.11
C SER A 405 6.25 -16.56 30.75
N ASN A 406 7.37 -15.87 30.99
CA ASN A 406 7.40 -14.64 31.79
C ASN A 406 7.04 -13.38 30.99
N PHE A 407 6.80 -13.50 29.68
CA PHE A 407 6.56 -12.39 28.76
C PHE A 407 5.21 -12.47 28.01
N ARG A 408 4.28 -13.35 28.42
CA ARG A 408 3.07 -13.73 27.67
C ARG A 408 2.04 -12.62 27.36
N ASP A 409 2.10 -11.49 28.09
CA ASP A 409 1.09 -10.42 27.99
C ASP A 409 1.62 -9.11 27.35
N SER A 410 2.75 -9.17 26.65
CA SER A 410 3.48 -7.97 26.19
C SER A 410 3.41 -7.79 24.66
N PRO A 411 2.62 -6.84 24.12
CA PRO A 411 2.59 -6.54 22.69
C PRO A 411 3.89 -5.98 22.12
N VAL A 412 4.69 -5.29 22.92
CA VAL A 412 5.95 -4.66 22.49
C VAL A 412 7.06 -5.02 23.47
N VAL A 413 8.18 -5.50 22.94
CA VAL A 413 9.37 -5.87 23.71
C VAL A 413 10.58 -5.14 23.13
N GLU A 414 11.31 -4.43 23.99
CA GLU A 414 12.52 -3.68 23.60
C GLU A 414 13.74 -4.25 24.32
N ALA A 415 14.72 -4.70 23.53
CA ALA A 415 15.99 -5.21 24.00
C ALA A 415 17.03 -4.09 24.06
N GLY A 416 17.50 -3.78 25.26
CA GLY A 416 18.50 -2.75 25.51
C GLY A 416 19.87 -3.34 25.82
N GLN A 417 20.65 -2.57 26.57
CA GLN A 417 21.95 -3.02 27.03
C GLN A 417 21.80 -4.00 28.19
N PHE A 418 21.99 -5.30 27.95
CA PHE A 418 21.86 -6.37 28.96
C PHE A 418 20.57 -6.26 29.81
N CYS A 419 19.50 -5.71 29.24
CA CYS A 419 18.20 -5.52 29.89
C CYS A 419 17.09 -5.59 28.85
N THR A 420 15.89 -5.95 29.28
CA THR A 420 14.71 -6.09 28.43
C THR A 420 13.56 -5.32 29.05
N PHE A 421 12.85 -4.55 28.22
CA PHE A 421 11.64 -3.83 28.59
C PHE A 421 10.44 -4.42 27.87
N LEU A 422 9.31 -4.45 28.55
CA LEU A 422 8.05 -4.97 28.04
C LEU A 422 6.99 -3.90 28.24
N VAL A 423 6.18 -3.66 27.22
CA VAL A 423 5.04 -2.77 27.29
C VAL A 423 3.78 -3.61 27.13
N SER A 424 2.87 -3.56 28.10
CA SER A 424 1.58 -4.27 28.08
C SER A 424 0.56 -3.58 27.16
N LYS A 425 -0.52 -4.28 26.78
CA LYS A 425 -1.64 -3.67 26.00
C LYS A 425 -2.27 -2.46 26.73
N GLU A 426 -2.21 -2.46 28.05
CA GLU A 426 -2.71 -1.38 28.92
C GLU A 426 -1.73 -0.20 29.04
N GLY A 427 -0.49 -0.35 28.55
CA GLY A 427 0.54 0.69 28.58
C GLY A 427 1.40 0.70 29.85
N TYR A 428 1.36 -0.37 30.66
CA TYR A 428 2.30 -0.56 31.76
C TYR A 428 3.63 -1.08 31.24
N VAL A 429 4.73 -0.65 31.88
CA VAL A 429 6.08 -1.10 31.53
C VAL A 429 6.62 -1.99 32.63
N THR A 430 7.17 -3.14 32.25
CA THR A 430 7.98 -3.99 33.14
C THR A 430 9.38 -4.14 32.57
N ALA A 431 10.38 -4.31 33.46
CA ALA A 431 11.77 -4.46 33.06
C ALA A 431 12.49 -5.55 33.86
N CYS A 432 13.44 -6.21 33.21
CA CYS A 432 14.35 -7.17 33.82
C CYS A 432 15.78 -7.02 33.27
N GLY A 433 16.76 -7.63 33.95
CA GLY A 433 18.16 -7.62 33.53
C GLY A 433 19.07 -6.76 34.41
N LYS A 434 20.08 -6.14 33.78
CA LYS A 434 21.11 -5.35 34.47
C LYS A 434 20.55 -4.02 35.02
N GLY A 435 20.75 -3.79 36.32
CA GLY A 435 20.27 -2.59 37.02
C GLY A 435 21.24 -1.41 37.07
N SER A 436 22.51 -1.59 36.69
CA SER A 436 23.55 -0.56 36.85
C SER A 436 23.13 0.81 36.30
N TYR A 437 23.51 1.87 37.01
CA TYR A 437 23.13 3.26 36.71
C TYR A 437 21.62 3.54 36.69
N GLY A 438 20.80 2.70 37.32
CA GLY A 438 19.35 2.88 37.38
C GLY A 438 18.64 2.63 36.04
N ARG A 439 19.27 1.89 35.12
CA ARG A 439 18.77 1.64 33.76
C ARG A 439 17.39 0.99 33.71
N LEU A 440 17.01 0.23 34.73
CA LEU A 440 15.70 -0.40 34.81
C LEU A 440 14.59 0.56 35.26
N GLY A 441 14.91 1.75 35.76
CA GLY A 441 13.90 2.74 36.17
C GLY A 441 13.16 2.41 37.47
N LEU A 442 13.70 1.50 38.29
CA LEU A 442 13.07 0.99 39.51
C LEU A 442 13.48 1.74 40.79
N GLY A 443 14.36 2.73 40.69
CA GLY A 443 14.88 3.49 41.82
C GLY A 443 16.17 2.95 42.43
N ASP A 444 16.59 1.76 42.05
CA ASP A 444 17.82 1.11 42.52
C ASP A 444 18.75 0.75 41.34
N SER A 445 19.93 0.22 41.68
CA SER A 445 20.91 -0.23 40.69
C SER A 445 21.07 -1.75 40.68
N THR A 446 20.09 -2.49 41.23
CA THR A 446 20.17 -3.94 41.41
C THR A 446 19.66 -4.68 40.17
N ASN A 447 20.28 -5.82 39.85
CA ASN A 447 19.82 -6.64 38.73
C ASN A 447 18.48 -7.31 39.09
N GLN A 448 17.56 -7.37 38.14
CA GLN A 448 16.24 -7.95 38.35
C GLN A 448 16.10 -9.26 37.58
N PRO A 449 15.92 -10.40 38.27
CA PRO A 449 15.81 -11.70 37.61
C PRO A 449 14.46 -11.95 36.96
N LEU A 450 13.43 -11.22 37.37
CA LEU A 450 12.08 -11.29 36.85
C LEU A 450 11.60 -9.89 36.42
N PRO A 451 10.67 -9.79 35.46
CA PRO A 451 10.13 -8.51 35.02
C PRO A 451 9.40 -7.82 36.18
N LYS A 452 9.89 -6.64 36.57
CA LYS A 452 9.28 -5.82 37.62
C LYS A 452 8.62 -4.59 37.01
N LYS A 453 7.41 -4.26 37.47
CA LYS A 453 6.64 -3.11 36.98
C LYS A 453 7.31 -1.79 37.38
N LEU A 454 7.45 -0.89 36.41
CA LEU A 454 7.91 0.48 36.60
C LEU A 454 6.73 1.37 37.00
N THR A 455 7.01 2.38 37.81
CA THR A 455 6.05 3.42 38.18
C THR A 455 6.37 4.69 37.42
N PHE A 456 5.41 5.19 36.64
CA PHE A 456 5.53 6.48 35.96
C PHE A 456 4.83 7.57 36.79
N PRO A 457 5.35 8.81 36.76
CA PRO A 457 4.63 9.93 37.34
C PRO A 457 3.26 10.10 36.64
N LYS A 458 2.16 9.98 37.40
CA LYS A 458 0.76 10.17 36.96
C LYS A 458 0.16 9.05 36.06
N ASP A 459 0.54 7.78 36.27
CA ASP A 459 -0.05 6.59 35.60
C ASP A 459 -0.38 6.81 34.11
N ARG A 460 0.63 7.20 33.33
CA ARG A 460 0.47 7.41 31.89
C ARG A 460 0.71 6.11 31.11
N ALA A 461 -0.14 5.86 30.12
CA ALA A 461 0.00 4.71 29.23
C ALA A 461 1.16 4.91 28.25
N ILE A 462 2.16 4.03 28.31
CA ILE A 462 3.32 4.02 27.41
C ILE A 462 2.95 3.32 26.09
N LYS A 463 3.38 3.92 24.97
CA LYS A 463 3.23 3.42 23.60
C LYS A 463 4.48 2.67 23.14
N ALA A 464 5.66 3.24 23.36
CA ALA A 464 6.92 2.72 22.85
C ALA A 464 8.09 3.01 23.81
N ILE A 465 9.14 2.20 23.71
CA ILE A 465 10.38 2.36 24.46
C ILE A 465 11.55 2.23 23.48
N SER A 466 12.57 3.06 23.66
CA SER A 466 13.87 2.90 23.00
C SER A 466 14.96 2.88 24.05
N SER A 467 15.76 1.81 24.07
CA SER A 467 16.87 1.67 25.02
C SER A 467 18.21 1.61 24.30
N SER A 468 19.22 2.26 24.89
CA SER A 468 20.59 2.19 24.39
C SER A 468 21.09 0.75 24.40
N LYS A 469 21.84 0.38 23.37
CA LYS A 469 22.46 -0.94 23.20
C LYS A 469 23.93 -0.97 23.66
N GLY A 470 24.46 0.14 24.20
CA GLY A 470 25.85 0.27 24.64
C GLY A 470 26.12 1.45 25.61
N SER A 471 27.40 1.71 25.88
CA SER A 471 27.89 2.64 26.94
C SER A 471 27.39 2.26 28.34
N ASP A 472 26.96 3.21 29.17
CA ASP A 472 26.46 2.95 30.53
C ASP A 472 24.93 2.76 30.59
N GLY A 473 24.27 3.00 29.45
CA GLY A 473 22.86 2.69 29.21
C GLY A 473 21.88 3.76 29.70
N HIS A 474 20.97 4.16 28.82
CA HIS A 474 19.82 5.01 29.13
C HIS A 474 18.62 4.54 28.32
N THR A 475 17.42 4.92 28.75
CA THR A 475 16.17 4.52 28.11
C THR A 475 15.24 5.72 27.98
N LEU A 476 14.54 5.77 26.85
CA LEU A 476 13.48 6.73 26.55
C LEU A 476 12.15 5.97 26.45
N ALA A 477 11.10 6.48 27.08
CA ALA A 477 9.74 5.99 26.91
C ALA A 477 8.86 7.08 26.31
N LEU A 478 8.05 6.68 25.34
CA LEU A 478 7.07 7.53 24.67
C LEU A 478 5.67 7.13 25.13
N SER A 479 4.92 8.09 25.68
CA SER A 479 3.51 7.89 26.05
C SER A 479 2.58 7.97 24.84
N ARG A 480 1.34 7.46 24.97
CA ARG A 480 0.29 7.62 23.95
C ARG A 480 -0.08 9.08 23.66
N ASN A 481 0.19 9.97 24.62
CA ASN A 481 -0.09 11.40 24.51
C ASN A 481 1.09 12.19 23.93
N GLY A 482 2.09 11.52 23.34
CA GLY A 482 3.25 12.17 22.71
C GLY A 482 4.32 12.67 23.69
N GLU A 483 4.20 12.41 24.99
CA GLU A 483 5.19 12.83 25.97
C GLU A 483 6.35 11.85 26.14
N VAL A 484 7.55 12.36 26.41
CA VAL A 484 8.77 11.58 26.54
C VAL A 484 9.31 11.59 27.96
N PHE A 485 9.61 10.39 28.47
CA PHE A 485 10.28 10.16 29.74
C PHE A 485 11.66 9.56 29.50
N SER A 486 12.63 9.89 30.36
CA SER A 486 13.98 9.34 30.30
C SER A 486 14.50 8.94 31.67
N TRP A 487 15.33 7.90 31.69
CA TRP A 487 16.04 7.45 32.89
C TRP A 487 17.30 6.63 32.53
N GLY A 488 18.07 6.28 33.54
CA GLY A 488 19.37 5.62 33.43
C GLY A 488 20.51 6.62 33.60
N ASP A 489 21.61 6.37 32.90
CA ASP A 489 22.83 7.15 33.02
C ASP A 489 22.69 8.59 32.48
N GLY A 490 23.17 9.57 33.25
CA GLY A 490 23.01 11.01 33.02
C GLY A 490 24.12 11.66 32.22
N ASP A 491 25.25 10.98 32.02
CA ASP A 491 26.44 11.58 31.43
C ASP A 491 26.18 12.19 30.05
N TYR A 492 26.94 13.24 29.71
CA TYR A 492 26.80 14.02 28.48
C TYR A 492 25.43 14.70 28.29
N GLY A 493 24.53 14.63 29.28
CA GLY A 493 23.20 15.25 29.18
C GLY A 493 22.21 14.47 28.31
N LYS A 494 22.47 13.20 28.01
CA LYS A 494 21.61 12.33 27.16
C LYS A 494 20.20 12.07 27.72
N LEU A 495 19.95 12.44 28.98
CA LEU A 495 18.59 12.41 29.55
C LEU A 495 17.76 13.68 29.25
N GLY A 496 18.36 14.75 28.73
CA GLY A 496 17.60 15.93 28.30
C GLY A 496 16.98 16.76 29.44
N HIS A 497 17.47 16.64 30.68
CA HIS A 497 16.95 17.36 31.85
C HIS A 497 17.71 18.65 32.19
N GLY A 498 18.59 19.13 31.31
CA GLY A 498 19.42 20.31 31.54
C GLY A 498 20.61 20.10 32.48
N ASN A 499 20.91 18.84 32.84
CA ASN A 499 22.04 18.46 33.68
C ASN A 499 22.56 17.07 33.28
N ASN A 500 23.62 16.62 33.95
CA ASN A 500 24.28 15.34 33.71
C ASN A 500 23.95 14.30 34.80
N SER A 501 22.91 14.53 35.61
CA SER A 501 22.60 13.67 36.76
C SER A 501 21.83 12.42 36.34
N THR A 502 22.37 11.25 36.68
CA THR A 502 21.71 9.94 36.54
C THR A 502 20.32 9.98 37.18
N GLN A 503 19.31 9.49 36.44
CA GLN A 503 17.94 9.36 36.94
C GLN A 503 17.61 7.88 37.12
N LYS A 504 17.30 7.46 38.35
CA LYS A 504 16.95 6.06 38.64
C LYS A 504 15.46 5.74 38.45
N PHE A 505 14.65 6.77 38.20
CA PHE A 505 13.22 6.66 37.93
C PHE A 505 12.91 7.38 36.60
N PRO A 506 11.88 6.93 35.84
CA PRO A 506 11.39 7.65 34.68
C PRO A 506 11.01 9.09 35.01
N LYS A 507 11.70 10.05 34.40
CA LYS A 507 11.45 11.48 34.59
C LYS A 507 11.02 12.12 33.28
N LEU A 508 9.98 12.96 33.34
CA LEU A 508 9.47 13.70 32.19
C LEU A 508 10.53 14.68 31.67
N ILE A 509 10.74 14.71 30.36
CA ILE A 509 11.64 15.66 29.71
C ILE A 509 10.90 16.99 29.48
N ALA A 510 11.13 17.96 30.37
CA ALA A 510 10.45 19.26 30.32
C ALA A 510 10.69 20.03 29.01
N GLY A 511 11.87 19.85 28.37
CA GLY A 511 12.20 20.49 27.09
C GLY A 511 11.37 20.02 25.89
N LEU A 512 10.58 18.94 26.04
CA LEU A 512 9.64 18.44 25.02
C LEU A 512 8.18 18.56 25.49
N SER A 513 7.92 19.27 26.59
CA SER A 513 6.56 19.44 27.10
C SER A 513 5.72 20.28 26.13
N GLY A 514 4.52 19.79 25.79
CA GLY A 514 3.63 20.43 24.83
C GLY A 514 3.92 20.11 23.36
N ILE A 515 4.99 19.37 23.07
CA ILE A 515 5.34 18.91 21.73
C ILE A 515 4.90 17.46 21.57
N MET A 516 4.11 17.17 20.53
CA MET A 516 3.65 15.81 20.23
C MET A 516 4.77 15.00 19.58
N VAL A 517 5.41 14.11 20.34
CA VAL A 517 6.46 13.22 19.83
C VAL A 517 5.85 11.95 19.23
N LYS A 518 6.26 11.61 18.01
CA LYS A 518 5.86 10.40 17.28
C LYS A 518 6.80 9.23 17.54
N GLN A 519 8.11 9.49 17.56
CA GLN A 519 9.14 8.46 17.66
C GLN A 519 10.34 8.96 18.49
N VAL A 520 10.98 8.03 19.21
CA VAL A 520 12.20 8.27 19.98
C VAL A 520 13.28 7.25 19.61
N SER A 521 14.55 7.63 19.72
CA SER A 521 15.70 6.75 19.51
C SER A 521 16.81 7.04 20.52
N ALA A 522 17.27 6.00 21.22
CA ALA A 522 18.37 6.06 22.17
C ALA A 522 19.65 5.47 21.55
N GLY A 523 20.65 6.33 21.30
CA GLY A 523 22.00 5.91 20.92
C GLY A 523 22.85 5.55 22.14
N PHE A 524 24.17 5.43 21.99
CA PHE A 524 25.04 5.11 23.14
C PHE A 524 25.16 6.26 24.13
N ARG A 525 25.38 7.47 23.60
CA ARG A 525 25.66 8.69 24.38
C ARG A 525 24.82 9.90 23.95
N HIS A 526 23.85 9.70 23.08
CA HIS A 526 22.94 10.73 22.60
C HIS A 526 21.55 10.14 22.39
N SER A 527 20.58 11.03 22.24
CA SER A 527 19.17 10.71 22.09
C SER A 527 18.57 11.57 20.98
N ALA A 528 17.52 11.06 20.36
CA ALA A 528 16.73 11.80 19.38
C ALA A 528 15.24 11.55 19.55
N ALA A 529 14.44 12.54 19.13
CA ALA A 529 13.00 12.46 19.03
C ALA A 529 12.52 13.11 17.73
N VAL A 530 11.53 12.48 17.09
CA VAL A 530 10.81 13.03 15.93
C VAL A 530 9.39 13.33 16.35
N THR A 531 8.94 14.54 16.04
CA THR A 531 7.58 15.03 16.34
C THR A 531 6.58 14.61 15.27
N GLU A 532 5.28 14.71 15.55
CA GLU A 532 4.22 14.45 14.55
C GLU A 532 4.29 15.44 13.35
N ASP A 533 4.79 16.65 13.60
CA ASP A 533 5.05 17.67 12.58
C ASP A 533 6.28 17.34 11.71
N GLY A 534 7.08 16.35 12.13
CA GLY A 534 8.28 15.89 11.44
C GLY A 534 9.56 16.63 11.85
N ASP A 535 9.53 17.47 12.89
CA ASP A 535 10.74 18.08 13.44
C ASP A 535 11.59 17.07 14.20
N LEU A 536 12.92 17.15 14.00
CA LEU A 536 13.91 16.35 14.72
C LEU A 536 14.56 17.14 15.87
N TYR A 537 14.53 16.55 17.06
CA TYR A 537 15.23 17.03 18.24
C TYR A 537 16.34 16.05 18.61
N THR A 538 17.54 16.56 18.89
CA THR A 538 18.69 15.77 19.32
C THR A 538 19.31 16.37 20.59
N TRP A 539 19.85 15.52 21.46
CA TRP A 539 20.56 15.92 22.68
C TRP A 539 21.52 14.84 23.18
N GLY A 540 22.42 15.20 24.10
CA GLY A 540 23.50 14.35 24.61
C GLY A 540 24.88 14.80 24.14
N GLU A 541 25.78 13.83 23.95
CA GLU A 541 27.17 14.06 23.50
C GLU A 541 27.23 14.65 22.08
N GLY A 542 27.92 15.78 21.91
CA GLY A 542 28.08 16.48 20.62
C GLY A 542 29.22 15.96 19.75
N ASP A 543 30.14 15.18 20.32
CA ASP A 543 31.37 14.75 19.65
C ASP A 543 31.13 14.07 18.31
N TYR A 544 32.01 14.39 17.35
CA TYR A 544 31.94 13.97 15.94
C TYR A 544 30.72 14.48 15.16
N GLY A 545 29.90 15.37 15.75
CA GLY A 545 28.76 15.97 15.05
C GLY A 545 27.48 15.14 15.08
N ARG A 546 27.38 14.13 15.95
CA ARG A 546 26.22 13.21 16.01
C ARG A 546 24.89 13.87 16.38
N LEU A 547 24.90 15.13 16.78
CA LEU A 547 23.66 15.88 17.05
C LEU A 547 23.17 16.65 15.81
N GLY A 548 24.01 16.88 14.81
CA GLY A 548 23.61 17.53 13.56
C GLY A 548 23.47 19.06 13.61
N HIS A 549 23.96 19.71 14.68
CA HIS A 549 23.82 21.17 14.84
C HIS A 549 24.92 22.00 14.15
N GLY A 550 25.85 21.37 13.44
CA GLY A 550 26.99 22.04 12.79
C GLY A 550 28.19 22.27 13.70
N ASP A 551 28.17 21.75 14.93
CA ASP A 551 29.26 21.85 15.91
C ASP A 551 29.49 20.50 16.62
N SER A 552 30.40 20.45 17.59
CA SER A 552 30.62 19.31 18.50
C SER A 552 30.13 19.58 19.92
N ALA A 553 29.30 20.58 20.13
CA ALA A 553 28.89 20.98 21.46
C ALA A 553 27.80 20.03 21.98
N SER A 554 28.05 19.40 23.12
CA SER A 554 27.04 18.60 23.82
C SER A 554 25.84 19.45 24.22
N LYS A 555 24.64 18.88 24.14
CA LYS A 555 23.39 19.54 24.47
C LYS A 555 22.70 18.78 25.59
N ASN A 556 22.46 19.44 26.73
CA ASN A 556 21.80 18.80 27.87
C ASN A 556 20.27 18.93 27.83
N LEU A 557 19.75 19.61 26.82
CA LEU A 557 18.32 19.79 26.55
C LEU A 557 18.03 19.39 25.10
N PRO A 558 16.85 18.80 24.82
CA PRO A 558 16.37 18.56 23.47
C PRO A 558 16.46 19.82 22.63
N THR A 559 17.24 19.77 21.55
CA THR A 559 17.49 20.92 20.68
C THR A 559 17.06 20.56 19.26
N LYS A 560 16.26 21.43 18.63
CA LYS A 560 15.79 21.22 17.26
C LYS A 560 16.96 21.29 16.28
N VAL A 561 17.09 20.30 15.41
CA VAL A 561 18.00 20.31 14.26
C VAL A 561 17.38 21.17 13.16
N LYS A 562 18.09 22.22 12.74
CA LYS A 562 17.60 23.18 11.73
C LYS A 562 17.82 22.63 10.31
N ASP A 563 17.11 23.21 9.35
CA ASP A 563 17.30 23.01 7.91
C ASP A 563 17.02 21.58 7.40
N LEU A 564 16.13 20.86 8.08
CA LEU A 564 15.62 19.55 7.66
C LEU A 564 14.14 19.62 7.24
N PRO A 565 13.73 18.92 6.17
CA PRO A 565 12.31 18.75 5.86
C PRO A 565 11.63 17.82 6.89
N PRO A 566 10.29 17.72 6.89
CA PRO A 566 9.57 16.83 7.80
C PRO A 566 10.05 15.38 7.70
N LEU A 567 10.44 14.82 8.85
CA LEU A 567 10.98 13.47 8.98
C LEU A 567 9.91 12.49 9.49
N ASP A 568 10.06 11.22 9.14
CA ASP A 568 9.23 10.12 9.67
C ASP A 568 9.94 9.34 10.78
N HIS A 569 11.21 9.04 10.52
CA HIS A 569 11.98 8.07 11.28
C HIS A 569 13.38 8.58 11.60
N VAL A 570 13.87 8.24 12.79
CA VAL A 570 15.25 8.47 13.24
C VAL A 570 15.82 7.22 13.91
N ALA A 571 17.10 6.97 13.67
CA ALA A 571 17.87 5.94 14.34
C ALA A 571 19.22 6.50 14.84
N CYS A 572 19.50 6.24 16.11
CA CYS A 572 20.73 6.63 16.79
C CYS A 572 21.65 5.41 16.97
N GLY A 573 22.87 5.49 16.45
CA GLY A 573 23.91 4.48 16.65
C GLY A 573 24.83 4.78 17.83
N SER A 574 26.05 4.23 17.80
CA SER A 574 27.09 4.54 18.79
C SER A 574 27.48 6.02 18.78
N SER A 575 27.70 6.56 17.59
CA SER A 575 28.36 7.85 17.33
C SER A 575 27.89 8.52 16.03
N HIS A 576 26.80 8.02 15.44
CA HIS A 576 26.17 8.57 14.24
C HIS A 576 24.64 8.50 14.38
N THR A 577 23.96 9.26 13.54
CA THR A 577 22.50 9.36 13.50
C THR A 577 22.05 9.37 12.06
N VAL A 578 20.94 8.69 11.80
CA VAL A 578 20.33 8.59 10.48
C VAL A 578 18.86 8.95 10.60
N ALA A 579 18.37 9.78 9.69
CA ALA A 579 17.00 10.25 9.65
C ALA A 579 16.40 10.06 8.25
N VAL A 580 15.11 9.75 8.20
CA VAL A 580 14.36 9.47 6.97
C VAL A 580 13.22 10.49 6.83
N SER A 581 13.02 11.00 5.62
CA SER A 581 11.93 11.93 5.32
C SER A 581 10.55 11.30 5.48
N LYS A 582 9.54 12.14 5.68
CA LYS A 582 8.12 11.72 5.76
C LYS A 582 7.62 10.96 4.52
N ASP A 583 8.21 11.22 3.36
CA ASP A 583 7.91 10.52 2.10
C ASP A 583 8.79 9.28 1.86
N GLY A 584 9.77 9.01 2.73
CA GLY A 584 10.71 7.89 2.62
C GLY A 584 11.74 8.01 1.50
N LYS A 585 11.73 9.08 0.69
CA LYS A 585 12.56 9.20 -0.52
C LYS A 585 13.98 9.70 -0.25
N THR A 586 14.19 10.37 0.89
CA THR A 586 15.45 10.99 1.24
C THR A 586 15.91 10.52 2.61
N ILE A 587 17.18 10.15 2.70
CA ILE A 587 17.84 9.79 3.97
C ILE A 587 18.97 10.77 4.22
N TRP A 588 19.05 11.25 5.46
CA TRP A 588 20.19 11.99 5.96
C TRP A 588 20.98 11.17 6.97
N SER A 589 22.30 11.29 6.93
CA SER A 589 23.18 10.76 7.96
C SER A 589 24.16 11.84 8.42
N PHE A 590 24.52 11.78 9.71
CA PHE A 590 25.48 12.69 10.33
C PHE A 590 26.14 12.08 11.57
N GLY A 591 27.25 12.66 12.00
CA GLY A 591 28.11 12.16 13.08
C GLY A 591 29.46 11.63 12.59
N SER A 592 30.00 10.64 13.30
CA SER A 592 31.27 10.02 12.95
C SER A 592 31.17 9.26 11.62
N GLY A 593 32.12 9.49 10.72
CA GLY A 593 32.27 8.78 9.45
C GLY A 593 33.09 7.49 9.56
N ASP A 594 33.56 7.13 10.75
CA ASP A 594 34.43 5.96 10.94
C ASP A 594 33.77 4.70 10.37
N ALA A 595 34.57 3.85 9.73
CA ALA A 595 34.10 2.64 9.06
C ALA A 595 33.11 2.86 7.89
N GLY A 596 32.91 4.10 7.44
CA GLY A 596 32.00 4.39 6.32
C GLY A 596 30.51 4.27 6.68
N LYS A 597 30.17 4.21 7.98
CA LYS A 597 28.79 4.04 8.49
C LYS A 597 27.82 5.18 8.16
N LEU A 598 28.28 6.29 7.57
CA LEU A 598 27.41 7.35 7.07
C LEU A 598 26.89 7.10 5.65
N GLY A 599 27.55 6.24 4.87
CA GLY A 599 27.07 5.85 3.54
C GLY A 599 27.41 6.81 2.40
N HIS A 600 28.26 7.81 2.62
CA HIS A 600 28.64 8.79 1.58
C HIS A 600 29.79 8.33 0.66
N GLY A 601 30.33 7.13 0.86
CA GLY A 601 31.50 6.63 0.15
C GLY A 601 32.84 7.15 0.67
N ASP A 602 32.83 7.83 1.82
CA ASP A 602 34.01 8.32 2.52
C ASP A 602 33.92 7.97 4.01
N THR A 603 35.00 8.23 4.76
CA THR A 603 35.05 8.10 6.21
C THR A 603 34.99 9.45 6.93
N CYS A 604 34.54 10.51 6.24
CA CYS A 604 34.53 11.86 6.77
C CYS A 604 33.37 12.05 7.75
N ARG A 605 33.65 12.66 8.89
CA ARG A 605 32.62 13.09 9.85
C ARG A 605 31.76 14.21 9.28
N GLN A 606 30.48 14.19 9.60
CA GLN A 606 29.50 15.18 9.16
C GLN A 606 28.86 15.85 10.37
N TYR A 607 29.03 17.17 10.48
CA TYR A 607 28.49 17.96 11.59
C TYR A 607 27.06 18.44 11.37
N LYS A 608 26.62 18.43 10.11
CA LYS A 608 25.25 18.72 9.70
C LYS A 608 24.69 17.52 8.96
N PRO A 609 23.36 17.32 8.96
CA PRO A 609 22.72 16.29 8.17
C PRO A 609 23.13 16.38 6.69
N LYS A 610 23.68 15.30 6.15
CA LYS A 610 24.06 15.19 4.74
C LYS A 610 23.22 14.09 4.09
N VAL A 611 22.75 14.34 2.87
CA VAL A 611 21.95 13.37 2.11
C VAL A 611 22.81 12.17 1.72
N VAL A 612 22.25 10.97 1.82
CA VAL A 612 22.87 9.73 1.32
C VAL A 612 22.44 9.50 -0.12
N ASP A 613 23.20 10.08 -1.07
CA ASP A 613 22.83 10.13 -2.50
C ASP A 613 22.55 8.76 -3.12
N SER A 614 23.24 7.70 -2.69
CA SER A 614 23.08 6.34 -3.24
C SER A 614 21.74 5.69 -2.95
N LEU A 615 20.95 6.22 -2.01
CA LEU A 615 19.60 5.72 -1.69
C LEU A 615 18.50 6.63 -2.24
N THR A 616 18.86 7.69 -2.97
CA THR A 616 17.87 8.58 -3.60
C THR A 616 17.10 7.84 -4.69
N GLY A 617 15.78 8.04 -4.72
CA GLY A 617 14.86 7.35 -5.63
C GLY A 617 14.29 6.03 -5.10
N LEU A 618 14.79 5.52 -3.98
CA LEU A 618 14.18 4.40 -3.25
C LEU A 618 13.27 4.92 -2.15
N VAL A 619 12.17 4.19 -1.86
CA VAL A 619 11.28 4.51 -0.74
C VAL A 619 11.68 3.66 0.47
N ILE A 620 12.22 4.31 1.48
CA ILE A 620 12.75 3.71 2.70
C ILE A 620 11.70 3.79 3.79
N GLN A 621 11.39 2.62 4.36
CA GLN A 621 10.39 2.47 5.41
C GLN A 621 11.01 2.57 6.80
N LYS A 622 12.19 1.97 7.01
CA LYS A 622 12.81 1.89 8.34
C LYS A 622 14.32 1.93 8.23
N VAL A 623 14.96 2.59 9.18
CA VAL A 623 16.42 2.57 9.34
C VAL A 623 16.77 2.12 10.76
N THR A 624 17.87 1.39 10.90
CA THR A 624 18.41 1.01 12.21
C THR A 624 19.92 1.18 12.21
N CYS A 625 20.47 1.52 13.37
CA CYS A 625 21.90 1.81 13.53
C CYS A 625 22.48 0.85 14.57
N GLY A 626 23.71 0.40 14.33
CA GLY A 626 24.50 -0.37 15.29
C GLY A 626 25.75 0.39 15.74
N CYS A 627 26.79 -0.34 16.14
CA CYS A 627 28.04 0.28 16.59
C CYS A 627 28.83 0.92 15.44
N HIS A 628 29.03 0.18 14.35
CA HIS A 628 29.85 0.59 13.21
C HIS A 628 29.14 0.42 11.85
N PHE A 629 27.82 0.25 11.86
CA PHE A 629 27.03 -0.02 10.66
C PHE A 629 25.64 0.59 10.73
N THR A 630 24.99 0.66 9.58
CA THR A 630 23.61 1.09 9.41
C THR A 630 22.88 0.11 8.49
N LEU A 631 21.59 -0.10 8.78
CA LEU A 631 20.65 -0.85 7.98
C LEU A 631 19.53 0.07 7.49
N ALA A 632 19.09 -0.13 6.26
CA ALA A 632 17.88 0.48 5.73
C ALA A 632 16.98 -0.57 5.07
N LEU A 633 15.69 -0.46 5.33
CA LEU A 633 14.65 -1.31 4.75
C LEU A 633 13.80 -0.47 3.80
N THR A 634 13.64 -0.95 2.58
CA THR A 634 12.78 -0.36 1.55
C THR A 634 11.33 -0.88 1.66
N ASN A 635 10.36 -0.15 1.12
CA ASN A 635 8.96 -0.59 0.99
C ASN A 635 8.82 -1.89 0.17
N THR A 636 9.71 -2.13 -0.80
CA THR A 636 9.74 -3.36 -1.60
C THR A 636 10.24 -4.58 -0.81
N GLY A 637 10.77 -4.36 0.40
CA GLY A 637 11.28 -5.40 1.29
C GLY A 637 12.75 -5.77 1.04
N GLN A 638 13.49 -4.93 0.31
CA GLN A 638 14.94 -5.05 0.14
C GLN A 638 15.68 -4.39 1.32
N VAL A 639 16.77 -5.01 1.76
CA VAL A 639 17.62 -4.53 2.86
C VAL A 639 18.95 -4.02 2.32
N TYR A 640 19.29 -2.79 2.69
CA TYR A 640 20.57 -2.16 2.42
C TYR A 640 21.40 -2.07 3.70
N VAL A 641 22.71 -2.22 3.53
CA VAL A 641 23.70 -2.33 4.60
C VAL A 641 24.93 -1.50 4.23
N TRP A 642 25.53 -0.82 5.20
CA TRP A 642 26.85 -0.19 5.04
C TRP A 642 27.52 0.02 6.40
N GLY A 643 28.83 0.26 6.40
CA GLY A 643 29.69 0.34 7.57
C GLY A 643 30.78 -0.72 7.57
N SER A 644 31.17 -1.22 8.74
CA SER A 644 32.18 -2.28 8.86
C SER A 644 31.75 -3.49 9.68
N GLY A 645 32.33 -4.63 9.34
CA GLY A 645 32.34 -5.87 10.13
C GLY A 645 31.47 -6.97 9.54
N SER A 646 31.34 -8.07 10.27
CA SER A 646 30.56 -9.24 9.85
C SER A 646 29.06 -8.99 9.60
N VAL A 647 28.54 -7.87 10.13
CA VAL A 647 27.18 -7.38 9.92
C VAL A 647 26.91 -6.94 8.48
N ILE A 648 27.96 -6.77 7.66
CA ILE A 648 27.79 -6.47 6.24
C ILE A 648 27.18 -7.67 5.49
N GLY A 649 27.32 -8.89 6.01
CA GLY A 649 26.61 -10.06 5.48
C GLY A 649 27.15 -10.59 4.16
N CYS A 650 28.35 -10.19 3.72
CA CYS A 650 28.94 -10.59 2.44
C CYS A 650 29.88 -11.81 2.52
N GLY A 651 29.91 -12.52 3.66
CA GLY A 651 30.77 -13.68 3.87
C GLY A 651 32.15 -13.38 4.45
N SER A 652 32.55 -12.11 4.57
CA SER A 652 33.81 -11.70 5.20
C SER A 652 33.58 -11.06 6.58
N PRO A 653 34.41 -11.35 7.59
CA PRO A 653 34.29 -10.76 8.93
C PRO A 653 34.74 -9.29 9.01
N ASP A 654 35.65 -8.87 8.12
CA ASP A 654 36.29 -7.54 8.13
C ASP A 654 35.88 -6.69 6.91
N ALA A 655 34.70 -6.96 6.36
CA ALA A 655 34.17 -6.20 5.24
C ALA A 655 33.91 -4.73 5.64
N ILE A 656 34.25 -3.80 4.74
CA ILE A 656 33.97 -2.37 4.89
C ILE A 656 33.30 -1.89 3.62
N ASP A 657 32.06 -1.43 3.75
CA ASP A 657 31.29 -0.82 2.67
C ASP A 657 30.93 0.60 3.07
N ALA A 658 31.57 1.59 2.44
CA ALA A 658 31.34 3.01 2.74
C ALA A 658 30.10 3.58 2.03
N LYS A 659 29.45 2.79 1.17
CA LYS A 659 28.18 3.12 0.51
C LYS A 659 27.16 2.03 0.79
N PRO A 660 25.86 2.39 0.91
CA PRO A 660 24.75 1.44 0.97
C PRO A 660 24.85 0.37 -0.10
N ARG A 661 24.98 -0.88 0.34
CA ARG A 661 25.01 -2.08 -0.49
C ARG A 661 23.73 -2.89 -0.29
N LEU A 662 23.17 -3.40 -1.38
CA LEU A 662 22.07 -4.35 -1.32
C LEU A 662 22.54 -5.71 -0.79
N LEU A 663 21.81 -6.27 0.16
CA LEU A 663 22.11 -7.58 0.72
C LEU A 663 21.57 -8.70 -0.19
N GLU A 664 22.44 -9.22 -1.06
CA GLU A 664 22.11 -10.21 -2.11
C GLU A 664 21.44 -11.48 -1.55
N ASP A 665 21.90 -11.98 -0.40
CA ASP A 665 21.37 -13.20 0.23
C ASP A 665 19.88 -13.07 0.65
N LEU A 666 19.38 -11.85 0.87
CA LEU A 666 17.96 -11.58 1.17
C LEU A 666 17.17 -11.03 -0.01
N GLN A 667 17.76 -10.87 -1.20
CA GLN A 667 17.09 -10.25 -2.34
C GLN A 667 15.84 -11.03 -2.81
N THR A 668 15.85 -12.35 -2.67
CA THR A 668 14.75 -13.22 -3.10
C THR A 668 13.60 -13.27 -2.08
N VAL A 669 13.78 -12.68 -0.90
CA VAL A 669 12.84 -12.76 0.20
C VAL A 669 12.36 -11.36 0.58
N ARG A 670 11.04 -11.19 0.69
CA ARG A 670 10.47 -9.90 1.10
C ARG A 670 10.63 -9.72 2.61
N VAL A 671 11.53 -8.83 3.02
CA VAL A 671 11.72 -8.45 4.43
C VAL A 671 10.65 -7.42 4.82
N ILE A 672 10.00 -7.63 5.97
CA ILE A 672 9.02 -6.69 6.52
C ILE A 672 9.61 -5.87 7.66
N ASP A 673 10.51 -6.43 8.48
CA ASP A 673 11.10 -5.69 9.58
C ASP A 673 12.58 -6.01 9.78
N ILE A 674 13.30 -5.05 10.36
CA ILE A 674 14.72 -5.14 10.69
C ILE A 674 14.96 -4.65 12.12
N ALA A 675 15.86 -5.32 12.83
CA ALA A 675 16.33 -4.92 14.14
C ALA A 675 17.86 -5.04 14.21
N SER A 676 18.51 -3.99 14.72
CA SER A 676 19.96 -3.97 14.95
C SER A 676 20.26 -4.06 16.44
N GLY A 677 21.15 -4.99 16.79
CA GLY A 677 21.81 -5.03 18.08
C GLY A 677 23.05 -4.11 18.12
N ASP A 678 23.97 -4.39 19.03
CA ASP A 678 25.28 -3.71 19.05
C ASP A 678 26.13 -4.06 17.81
N ASN A 679 26.34 -5.37 17.59
CA ASN A 679 27.14 -5.92 16.47
C ASN A 679 26.49 -7.14 15.81
N HIS A 680 25.15 -7.24 15.82
CA HIS A 680 24.40 -8.28 15.12
C HIS A 680 23.07 -7.72 14.60
N CYS A 681 22.46 -8.42 13.66
CA CYS A 681 21.24 -7.98 13.00
C CYS A 681 20.20 -9.10 12.95
N LEU A 682 18.93 -8.72 12.98
CA LEU A 682 17.80 -9.59 12.73
C LEU A 682 16.96 -9.01 11.59
N ALA A 683 16.44 -9.87 10.73
CA ALA A 683 15.47 -9.52 9.69
C ALA A 683 14.27 -10.47 9.77
N LEU A 684 13.07 -9.91 9.69
CA LEU A 684 11.81 -10.64 9.66
C LEU A 684 11.21 -10.56 8.27
N THR A 685 10.84 -11.70 7.71
CA THR A 685 10.33 -11.82 6.35
C THR A 685 8.81 -12.03 6.30
N TYR A 686 8.21 -11.84 5.12
CA TYR A 686 6.77 -11.97 4.91
C TYR A 686 6.22 -13.37 5.17
N ASP A 687 7.04 -14.40 5.02
CA ASP A 687 6.73 -15.78 5.39
C ASP A 687 6.94 -16.06 6.90
N ASN A 688 7.04 -15.01 7.72
CA ASN A 688 7.28 -15.07 9.17
C ASN A 688 8.59 -15.76 9.56
N SER A 689 9.56 -15.83 8.65
CA SER A 689 10.89 -16.36 8.94
C SER A 689 11.80 -15.28 9.51
N VAL A 690 12.59 -15.65 10.52
CA VAL A 690 13.60 -14.75 11.10
C VAL A 690 14.98 -15.15 10.59
N PHE A 691 15.74 -14.17 10.12
CA PHE A 691 17.14 -14.29 9.72
C PHE A 691 18.02 -13.52 10.70
N ALA A 692 19.21 -14.04 10.99
CA ALA A 692 20.17 -13.42 11.89
C ALA A 692 21.61 -13.54 11.34
N TRP A 693 22.43 -12.51 11.57
CA TRP A 693 23.85 -12.49 11.22
C TRP A 693 24.64 -11.46 12.04
N GLY A 694 25.96 -11.52 11.95
CA GLY A 694 26.90 -10.70 12.72
C GLY A 694 27.57 -11.47 13.86
N ASN A 695 27.92 -10.75 14.94
CA ASN A 695 28.55 -11.34 16.13
C ASN A 695 27.62 -12.36 16.79
N ASN A 696 28.15 -13.54 17.11
CA ASN A 696 27.43 -14.64 17.73
C ASN A 696 28.16 -15.26 18.94
N ALA A 697 29.09 -14.51 19.57
CA ALA A 697 29.87 -15.02 20.71
C ALA A 697 29.01 -15.49 21.90
N MET A 698 27.81 -14.92 22.06
CA MET A 698 26.85 -15.25 23.11
C MET A 698 25.66 -16.07 22.62
N GLY A 699 25.67 -16.52 21.35
CA GLY A 699 24.54 -17.22 20.74
C GLY A 699 23.40 -16.30 20.28
N GLN A 700 23.62 -14.98 20.21
CA GLN A 700 22.57 -13.99 19.86
C GLN A 700 22.00 -14.13 18.44
N CYS A 701 22.64 -14.90 17.55
CA CYS A 701 22.09 -15.22 16.22
C CYS A 701 21.19 -16.47 16.23
N GLY A 702 21.06 -17.18 17.36
CA GLY A 702 20.09 -18.27 17.52
C GLY A 702 20.38 -19.51 16.66
N GLN A 703 21.65 -19.78 16.35
CA GLN A 703 22.08 -20.87 15.45
C GLN A 703 22.36 -22.20 16.18
N GLY A 704 22.16 -22.27 17.50
CA GLY A 704 22.50 -23.45 18.31
C GLY A 704 23.98 -23.60 18.65
N HIS A 705 24.82 -22.66 18.23
CA HIS A 705 26.24 -22.60 18.56
C HIS A 705 26.67 -21.18 18.92
N SER A 706 27.87 -21.04 19.49
CA SER A 706 28.51 -19.75 19.81
C SER A 706 29.70 -19.40 18.92
N GLN A 707 29.90 -20.14 17.82
CA GLN A 707 30.86 -19.75 16.78
C GLN A 707 30.49 -18.37 16.21
N SER A 708 31.48 -17.48 16.20
CA SER A 708 31.38 -16.09 15.79
C SER A 708 32.50 -15.76 14.80
N PRO A 709 32.27 -14.90 13.80
CA PRO A 709 30.99 -14.28 13.43
C PRO A 709 30.18 -15.12 12.43
N VAL A 710 28.87 -14.86 12.36
CA VAL A 710 28.00 -15.34 11.30
C VAL A 710 28.04 -14.30 10.17
N THR A 711 28.82 -14.55 9.14
CA THR A 711 29.15 -13.55 8.10
C THR A 711 28.11 -13.41 6.98
N ARG A 712 27.03 -14.20 7.01
CA ARG A 712 25.91 -14.17 6.04
C ARG A 712 24.57 -14.35 6.76
N PRO A 713 23.48 -13.72 6.30
CA PRO A 713 22.13 -13.94 6.83
C PRO A 713 21.77 -15.43 6.85
N LYS A 714 21.55 -15.98 8.04
CA LYS A 714 21.07 -17.36 8.21
C LYS A 714 19.72 -17.38 8.88
N ARG A 715 18.84 -18.26 8.43
CA ARG A 715 17.54 -18.48 9.09
C ARG A 715 17.77 -18.99 10.51
N VAL A 716 17.08 -18.42 11.48
CA VAL A 716 17.19 -18.81 12.89
C VAL A 716 16.57 -20.19 13.08
N VAL A 717 17.31 -21.09 13.73
CA VAL A 717 16.87 -22.47 13.97
C VAL A 717 15.81 -22.47 15.08
N GLY A 718 14.75 -23.27 14.93
CA GLY A 718 13.70 -23.39 15.94
C GLY A 718 12.50 -22.44 15.78
N LEU A 719 12.56 -21.47 14.85
CA LEU A 719 11.46 -20.54 14.55
C LEU A 719 10.75 -20.81 13.21
N THR A 720 11.11 -21.88 12.49
CA THR A 720 10.68 -22.10 11.09
C THR A 720 9.20 -22.42 10.88
N LYS A 721 8.44 -22.68 11.96
CA LYS A 721 6.99 -22.99 11.92
C LYS A 721 6.15 -22.10 12.83
N VAL A 722 6.75 -21.05 13.38
CA VAL A 722 6.08 -20.14 14.33
C VAL A 722 5.77 -18.83 13.59
N PRO A 723 4.54 -18.30 13.68
CA PRO A 723 4.17 -17.04 13.03
C PRO A 723 4.73 -15.84 13.82
N ILE A 724 6.03 -15.58 13.66
CA ILE A 724 6.67 -14.39 14.25
C ILE A 724 6.23 -13.14 13.49
N HIS A 725 5.86 -12.09 14.22
CA HIS A 725 5.43 -10.82 13.65
C HIS A 725 6.28 -9.63 14.07
N GLN A 726 7.06 -9.75 15.14
CA GLN A 726 7.93 -8.70 15.66
C GLN A 726 9.26 -9.27 16.16
N ILE A 727 10.31 -8.46 16.08
CA ILE A 727 11.68 -8.80 16.45
C ILE A 727 12.35 -7.63 17.20
N SER A 728 13.22 -7.94 18.15
CA SER A 728 14.06 -6.96 18.85
C SER A 728 15.45 -7.52 19.13
N ALA A 729 16.47 -6.66 19.11
CA ALA A 729 17.87 -7.04 19.26
C ALA A 729 18.57 -6.10 20.23
N GLY A 730 19.16 -6.64 21.30
CA GLY A 730 19.90 -5.89 22.32
C GLY A 730 21.41 -5.90 22.06
N THR A 731 22.22 -5.73 23.10
CA THR A 731 23.70 -5.82 22.95
C THR A 731 24.15 -7.21 22.50
N SER A 732 23.62 -8.25 23.14
CA SER A 732 24.09 -9.64 23.01
C SER A 732 22.98 -10.67 23.21
N HIS A 733 21.73 -10.25 23.06
CA HIS A 733 20.54 -11.08 23.16
C HIS A 733 19.47 -10.58 22.20
N SER A 734 18.52 -11.45 21.90
CA SER A 734 17.56 -11.29 20.81
C SER A 734 16.22 -11.86 21.22
N LEU A 735 15.15 -11.23 20.74
CA LEU A 735 13.78 -11.63 21.02
C LEU A 735 12.94 -11.60 19.74
N ALA A 736 11.96 -12.49 19.67
CA ALA A 736 10.98 -12.57 18.60
C ALA A 736 9.64 -13.01 19.18
N TRP A 737 8.52 -12.45 18.73
CA TRP A 737 7.21 -12.78 19.28
C TRP A 737 6.07 -12.74 18.26
N THR A 738 4.95 -13.36 18.63
CA THR A 738 3.78 -13.57 17.76
C THR A 738 2.71 -12.47 17.85
N ALA A 739 2.86 -11.46 18.71
CA ALA A 739 1.90 -10.35 18.74
C ALA A 739 1.96 -9.54 17.45
N VAL A 740 0.80 -9.31 16.84
CA VAL A 740 0.67 -8.44 15.66
C VAL A 740 0.96 -6.99 16.07
N PRO A 741 1.85 -6.26 15.35
CA PRO A 741 2.14 -4.86 15.67
C PRO A 741 0.89 -4.00 15.52
N SER A 742 0.67 -3.07 16.48
CA SER A 742 -0.48 -2.16 16.45
C SER A 742 -0.50 -1.23 15.22
N ASP A 743 0.68 -0.85 14.71
CA ASP A 743 0.86 -0.06 13.48
C ASP A 743 0.62 -0.87 12.20
N ARG A 744 0.59 -2.21 12.30
CA ARG A 744 0.40 -3.13 11.18
C ARG A 744 -0.96 -3.83 11.18
N ARG A 745 -2.01 -3.16 11.67
CA ARG A 745 -3.37 -3.42 11.14
C ARG A 745 -3.50 -3.00 9.66
N LEU A 746 -2.41 -3.03 8.89
CA LEU A 746 -2.42 -3.08 7.44
C LEU A 746 -2.98 -4.44 7.07
N MET A 747 -4.30 -4.46 6.84
CA MET A 747 -4.99 -5.55 6.17
C MET A 747 -4.14 -5.99 4.98
N SER A 748 -3.81 -7.28 4.88
CA SER A 748 -3.29 -7.80 3.62
C SER A 748 -4.42 -7.64 2.61
N LEU A 749 -4.32 -6.62 1.75
CA LEU A 749 -5.27 -6.31 0.65
C LEU A 749 -5.46 -7.47 -0.35
N HIS A 750 -4.69 -8.53 -0.16
CA HIS A 750 -4.72 -9.73 -0.94
C HIS A 750 -4.73 -10.95 0.00
N LYS A 751 -5.87 -11.62 0.09
CA LYS A 751 -5.96 -12.99 0.62
C LYS A 751 -6.41 -13.88 -0.52
N VAL A 752 -5.63 -14.95 -0.73
CA VAL A 752 -5.83 -15.90 -1.82
C VAL A 752 -7.30 -16.32 -1.91
N TYR A 753 -7.88 -16.18 -3.09
CA TYR A 753 -9.29 -16.40 -3.45
C TYR A 753 -10.33 -15.50 -2.80
N CYS A 754 -10.07 -14.91 -1.63
CA CYS A 754 -11.12 -14.32 -0.79
C CYS A 754 -11.22 -12.80 -0.94
N VAL A 755 -10.09 -12.13 -1.12
CA VAL A 755 -10.01 -10.66 -1.13
C VAL A 755 -9.06 -10.22 -2.22
N ASP A 756 -9.59 -9.48 -3.18
CA ASP A 756 -8.82 -8.90 -4.28
C ASP A 756 -9.34 -7.50 -4.65
N ILE A 757 -8.65 -6.47 -4.15
CA ILE A 757 -9.01 -5.06 -4.37
C ILE A 757 -8.33 -4.59 -5.66
N GLN A 758 -8.79 -5.16 -6.78
CA GLN A 758 -8.41 -4.76 -8.13
C GLN A 758 -9.64 -4.23 -8.87
N GLU A 759 -9.42 -3.25 -9.76
CA GLU A 759 -10.48 -2.68 -10.61
C GLU A 759 -11.23 -3.74 -11.42
N GLY A 760 -10.52 -4.79 -11.88
CA GLY A 760 -11.10 -5.92 -12.60
C GLY A 760 -12.14 -6.71 -11.79
N THR A 761 -11.91 -6.94 -10.49
CA THR A 761 -12.84 -7.65 -9.61
C THR A 761 -14.16 -6.87 -9.46
N PHE A 762 -14.07 -5.55 -9.26
CA PHE A 762 -15.24 -4.69 -9.18
C PHE A 762 -16.01 -4.61 -10.50
N ASN A 763 -15.32 -4.64 -11.65
CA ASN A 763 -15.97 -4.66 -12.97
C ASN A 763 -16.80 -5.95 -13.19
N VAL A 764 -16.28 -7.11 -12.78
CA VAL A 764 -17.02 -8.38 -12.89
C VAL A 764 -18.25 -8.39 -11.98
N LEU A 765 -18.09 -7.96 -10.71
CA LEU A 765 -19.22 -7.84 -9.77
C LEU A 765 -20.28 -6.85 -10.27
N ARG A 766 -19.86 -5.70 -10.80
CA ARG A 766 -20.75 -4.72 -11.45
C ARG A 766 -21.51 -5.34 -12.62
N SER A 767 -20.81 -6.06 -13.51
CA SER A 767 -21.41 -6.69 -14.69
C SER A 767 -22.48 -7.72 -14.31
N PHE A 768 -22.29 -8.46 -13.20
CA PHE A 768 -23.31 -9.36 -12.64
C PHE A 768 -24.55 -8.58 -12.19
N LEU A 769 -24.37 -7.52 -11.41
CA LEU A 769 -25.48 -6.69 -10.93
C LEU A 769 -26.22 -6.03 -12.11
N GLU A 770 -25.52 -5.46 -13.10
CA GLU A 770 -26.16 -4.82 -14.26
C GLU A 770 -27.02 -5.77 -15.08
N ARG A 771 -26.56 -7.01 -15.26
CA ARG A 771 -27.22 -8.01 -16.12
C ARG A 771 -28.39 -8.70 -15.43
N TYR A 772 -28.25 -9.04 -14.15
CA TYR A 772 -29.27 -9.83 -13.43
C TYR A 772 -30.29 -8.97 -12.68
N CYS A 773 -30.07 -7.66 -12.52
CA CYS A 773 -31.07 -6.77 -11.91
C CYS A 773 -32.20 -6.31 -12.86
N GLN A 774 -32.04 -6.43 -14.19
CA GLN A 774 -33.11 -6.09 -15.14
C GLN A 774 -34.31 -7.05 -15.08
N GLY A 775 -34.11 -8.28 -14.57
CA GLY A 775 -35.12 -9.34 -14.54
C GLY A 775 -36.29 -9.14 -13.56
N PHE A 776 -36.19 -8.22 -12.59
CA PHE A 776 -37.29 -7.98 -11.64
C PHE A 776 -38.52 -7.32 -12.27
N VAL A 777 -38.36 -6.63 -13.42
CA VAL A 777 -39.43 -5.89 -14.08
C VAL A 777 -40.31 -6.79 -14.96
N GLU A 778 -39.82 -7.95 -15.39
CA GLU A 778 -40.51 -8.83 -16.35
C GLU A 778 -41.20 -10.06 -15.73
N GLY A 779 -41.15 -10.24 -14.40
CA GLY A 779 -41.91 -11.29 -13.69
C GLY A 779 -41.49 -12.74 -13.94
N ALA A 780 -40.47 -12.98 -14.78
CA ALA A 780 -39.81 -14.27 -14.97
C ALA A 780 -38.32 -14.13 -14.65
N PRO A 781 -37.70 -15.08 -13.93
CA PRO A 781 -36.29 -15.01 -13.58
C PRO A 781 -35.45 -14.99 -14.87
N PRO A 782 -34.41 -14.13 -14.95
CA PRO A 782 -33.50 -14.15 -16.08
C PRO A 782 -32.81 -15.52 -16.16
N THR A 783 -32.80 -16.12 -17.35
CA THR A 783 -32.03 -17.36 -17.61
C THR A 783 -30.59 -17.15 -17.14
N PRO A 784 -30.04 -17.93 -16.20
CA PRO A 784 -30.20 -19.39 -16.04
C PRO A 784 -30.98 -19.87 -14.79
N PHE A 785 -31.59 -19.00 -14.00
CA PHE A 785 -32.25 -19.41 -12.75
C PHE A 785 -33.63 -20.02 -13.00
N THR A 786 -33.88 -21.22 -12.48
CA THR A 786 -35.18 -21.90 -12.58
C THR A 786 -36.18 -21.42 -11.54
N ASN A 787 -35.69 -20.93 -10.39
CA ASN A 787 -36.48 -20.43 -9.27
C ASN A 787 -36.16 -18.96 -8.98
N ASN A 788 -37.16 -18.17 -8.57
CA ASN A 788 -36.96 -16.79 -8.17
C ASN A 788 -36.05 -16.66 -6.93
N GLN A 789 -36.11 -17.64 -6.02
CA GLN A 789 -35.27 -17.69 -4.82
C GLN A 789 -33.78 -17.85 -5.14
N ASP A 790 -33.42 -18.66 -6.15
CA ASP A 790 -32.01 -18.88 -6.53
C ASP A 790 -31.42 -17.63 -7.20
N HIS A 791 -32.26 -16.87 -7.92
CA HIS A 791 -31.90 -15.58 -8.51
C HIS A 791 -31.70 -14.50 -7.44
N GLU A 792 -32.60 -14.43 -6.46
CA GLU A 792 -32.50 -13.53 -5.30
C GLU A 792 -31.25 -13.85 -4.44
N ASP A 793 -31.00 -15.12 -4.14
CA ASP A 793 -29.83 -15.57 -3.37
C ASP A 793 -28.51 -15.26 -4.09
N PHE A 794 -28.44 -15.41 -5.42
CA PHE A 794 -27.24 -15.07 -6.20
C PHE A 794 -26.92 -13.57 -6.15
N LEU A 795 -27.94 -12.72 -6.28
CA LEU A 795 -27.79 -11.27 -6.18
C LEU A 795 -27.39 -10.85 -4.77
N LEU A 796 -27.98 -11.46 -3.74
CA LEU A 796 -27.63 -11.23 -2.35
C LEU A 796 -26.17 -11.57 -2.08
N LEU A 797 -25.67 -12.70 -2.60
CA LEU A 797 -24.27 -13.09 -2.48
C LEU A 797 -23.32 -12.10 -3.18
N CYS A 798 -23.68 -11.59 -4.36
CA CYS A 798 -22.88 -10.58 -5.06
C CYS A 798 -22.82 -9.25 -4.27
N LEU A 799 -23.95 -8.79 -3.74
CA LEU A 799 -24.03 -7.57 -2.93
C LEU A 799 -23.25 -7.72 -1.62
N ARG A 800 -23.41 -8.84 -0.90
CA ARG A 800 -22.67 -9.09 0.34
C ARG A 800 -21.16 -9.23 0.11
N MET A 801 -20.76 -9.87 -0.99
CA MET A 801 -19.35 -9.91 -1.39
C MET A 801 -18.80 -8.49 -1.62
N LEU A 802 -19.56 -7.64 -2.31
CA LEU A 802 -19.20 -6.25 -2.53
C LEU A 802 -19.09 -5.45 -1.21
N THR A 803 -20.04 -5.65 -0.28
CA THR A 803 -20.02 -5.05 1.06
C THR A 803 -18.78 -5.44 1.85
N VAL A 804 -18.39 -6.72 1.84
CA VAL A 804 -17.15 -7.18 2.50
C VAL A 804 -15.91 -6.53 1.87
N HIS A 805 -15.86 -6.41 0.54
CA HIS A 805 -14.76 -5.74 -0.15
C HIS A 805 -14.70 -4.24 0.17
N PHE A 806 -15.84 -3.57 0.32
CA PHE A 806 -15.89 -2.18 0.79
C PHE A 806 -15.42 -2.04 2.22
N ARG A 807 -15.90 -2.87 3.17
CA ARG A 807 -15.42 -2.88 4.56
C ARG A 807 -13.92 -3.03 4.67
N ILE A 808 -13.32 -3.90 3.85
CA ILE A 808 -11.87 -4.09 3.83
C ILE A 808 -11.17 -2.88 3.20
N ALA A 809 -11.70 -2.34 2.10
CA ALA A 809 -11.11 -1.20 1.41
C ALA A 809 -11.20 0.10 2.24
N GLN A 810 -12.26 0.30 3.04
CA GLN A 810 -12.38 1.45 3.96
C GLN A 810 -11.27 1.50 5.01
N ASN A 811 -10.87 0.33 5.52
CA ASN A 811 -9.81 0.22 6.53
C ASN A 811 -8.41 0.23 5.93
N SER A 812 -8.30 0.35 4.60
CA SER A 812 -7.03 0.48 3.91
C SER A 812 -6.65 1.93 3.69
N VAL A 813 -5.36 2.23 3.84
CA VAL A 813 -4.81 3.60 3.77
C VAL A 813 -4.89 4.21 2.34
N THR A 814 -5.32 3.44 1.34
CA THR A 814 -5.31 3.82 -0.08
C THR A 814 -6.73 3.95 -0.63
N THR A 815 -7.48 4.99 -0.25
CA THR A 815 -8.91 5.11 -0.61
C THR A 815 -9.17 5.79 -1.97
N SER A 816 -8.20 6.48 -2.58
CA SER A 816 -8.46 7.31 -3.78
C SER A 816 -8.16 6.65 -5.14
N SER A 817 -7.47 5.50 -5.18
CA SER A 817 -7.05 4.86 -6.45
C SER A 817 -7.53 3.42 -6.66
N THR A 818 -8.30 2.84 -5.73
CA THR A 818 -8.66 1.40 -5.76
C THR A 818 -9.85 1.06 -6.66
N LEU A 819 -10.86 1.93 -6.76
CA LEU A 819 -12.01 1.72 -7.66
C LEU A 819 -11.82 2.29 -9.08
N GLY A 820 -10.88 3.22 -9.27
CA GLY A 820 -10.54 3.79 -10.57
C GLY A 820 -11.76 4.26 -11.38
N SER A 821 -11.91 3.76 -12.61
CA SER A 821 -12.99 4.10 -13.53
C SER A 821 -14.35 3.49 -13.15
N GLN A 822 -14.37 2.48 -12.28
CA GLN A 822 -15.57 1.72 -11.95
C GLN A 822 -16.42 2.34 -10.83
N ALA A 823 -15.91 3.36 -10.12
CA ALA A 823 -16.65 4.03 -9.04
C ALA A 823 -17.96 4.68 -9.53
N LYS A 824 -17.90 5.46 -10.61
CA LYS A 824 -19.06 6.21 -11.15
C LYS A 824 -20.17 5.28 -11.68
N PRO A 825 -19.85 4.24 -12.48
CA PRO A 825 -20.88 3.31 -12.92
C PRO A 825 -21.48 2.44 -11.81
N LEU A 826 -20.67 1.96 -10.85
CA LEU A 826 -21.17 1.17 -9.72
C LEU A 826 -22.08 2.00 -8.82
N ARG A 827 -21.74 3.27 -8.59
CA ARG A 827 -22.59 4.25 -7.89
C ARG A 827 -23.95 4.39 -8.56
N ASN A 828 -23.96 4.65 -9.87
CA ASN A 828 -25.21 4.84 -10.63
C ASN A 828 -26.07 3.59 -10.60
N LEU A 829 -25.46 2.41 -10.68
CA LEU A 829 -26.17 1.13 -10.59
C LEU A 829 -26.80 0.93 -9.21
N LEU A 830 -26.04 1.07 -8.12
CA LEU A 830 -26.55 0.87 -6.76
C LEU A 830 -27.69 1.83 -6.43
N PHE A 831 -27.60 3.11 -6.83
CA PHE A 831 -28.70 4.06 -6.63
C PHE A 831 -29.92 3.73 -7.51
N LYS A 832 -29.72 3.24 -8.74
CA LYS A 832 -30.82 2.75 -9.58
C LYS A 832 -31.53 1.55 -8.96
N LEU A 833 -30.80 0.67 -8.26
CA LEU A 833 -31.38 -0.48 -7.56
C LEU A 833 -32.23 -0.08 -6.34
N VAL A 834 -31.88 1.01 -5.65
CA VAL A 834 -32.70 1.55 -4.55
C VAL A 834 -34.07 2.03 -5.04
N ASP A 835 -34.13 2.50 -6.29
CA ASP A 835 -35.34 3.04 -6.92
C ASP A 835 -36.20 1.98 -7.64
N MET A 836 -35.65 0.77 -7.84
CA MET A 836 -36.40 -0.35 -8.39
C MET A 836 -37.21 -1.08 -7.30
N ALA A 837 -38.36 -1.63 -7.66
CA ALA A 837 -39.18 -2.45 -6.76
C ALA A 837 -38.55 -3.84 -6.59
N THR A 838 -37.52 -3.95 -5.74
CA THR A 838 -36.88 -5.21 -5.34
C THR A 838 -37.44 -5.75 -4.03
N PRO A 839 -37.31 -7.06 -3.73
CA PRO A 839 -37.66 -7.64 -2.43
C PRO A 839 -36.93 -6.96 -1.24
N ASP A 840 -37.58 -6.93 -0.06
CA ASP A 840 -37.09 -6.22 1.13
C ASP A 840 -35.66 -6.60 1.56
N HIS A 841 -35.32 -7.89 1.49
CA HIS A 841 -34.00 -8.40 1.87
C HIS A 841 -32.87 -7.98 0.90
N VAL A 842 -33.17 -7.77 -0.38
CA VAL A 842 -32.22 -7.22 -1.36
C VAL A 842 -32.06 -5.72 -1.12
N GLN A 843 -33.15 -5.02 -0.82
CA GLN A 843 -33.12 -3.59 -0.55
C GLN A 843 -32.28 -3.26 0.70
N GLU A 844 -32.38 -4.09 1.75
CA GLU A 844 -31.54 -3.99 2.95
C GLU A 844 -30.05 -4.16 2.62
N ALA A 845 -29.70 -5.20 1.84
CA ALA A 845 -28.31 -5.45 1.43
C ALA A 845 -27.72 -4.33 0.54
N VAL A 846 -28.53 -3.72 -0.33
CA VAL A 846 -28.11 -2.55 -1.14
C VAL A 846 -27.85 -1.34 -0.23
N CYS A 847 -28.71 -1.10 0.78
CA CYS A 847 -28.51 -0.02 1.74
C CYS A 847 -27.26 -0.24 2.60
N GLU A 848 -27.02 -1.47 3.07
CA GLU A 848 -25.81 -1.85 3.78
C GLU A 848 -24.57 -1.61 2.91
N CYS A 849 -24.59 -2.07 1.65
CA CYS A 849 -23.51 -1.87 0.70
C CYS A 849 -23.21 -0.39 0.42
N LEU A 850 -24.24 0.45 0.30
CA LEU A 850 -24.08 1.89 0.11
C LEU A 850 -23.53 2.58 1.37
N SER A 851 -23.95 2.15 2.56
CA SER A 851 -23.44 2.69 3.83
C SER A 851 -21.94 2.37 4.02
N GLU A 852 -21.55 1.11 3.78
CA GLU A 852 -20.18 0.63 3.86
C GLU A 852 -19.33 1.09 2.66
N GLY A 853 -19.96 1.44 1.55
CA GLY A 853 -19.29 1.97 0.35
C GLY A 853 -19.15 3.50 0.34
N THR A 854 -19.71 4.22 1.33
CA THR A 854 -19.83 5.70 1.30
C THR A 854 -18.52 6.39 0.98
N SER A 855 -17.44 6.10 1.71
CA SER A 855 -16.14 6.76 1.54
C SER A 855 -15.47 6.48 0.18
N LEU A 856 -15.81 5.37 -0.47
CA LEU A 856 -15.21 4.89 -1.71
C LEU A 856 -16.03 5.24 -2.97
N LEU A 857 -17.36 5.34 -2.83
CA LEU A 857 -18.30 5.66 -3.90
C LEU A 857 -18.56 7.17 -4.03
N LEU A 858 -18.13 7.96 -3.05
CA LEU A 858 -18.29 9.41 -3.08
C LEU A 858 -17.57 10.02 -4.31
N PRO A 859 -18.23 10.93 -5.06
CA PRO A 859 -17.63 11.60 -6.22
C PRO A 859 -16.39 12.43 -5.84
N SER A 860 -15.63 12.90 -6.83
CA SER A 860 -14.64 13.96 -6.59
C SER A 860 -15.32 15.23 -6.08
N LEU A 861 -14.58 16.15 -5.43
CA LEU A 861 -15.17 17.37 -4.87
C LEU A 861 -15.93 18.20 -5.94
N GLY A 862 -15.38 18.30 -7.15
CA GLY A 862 -16.04 18.97 -8.28
C GLY A 862 -17.33 18.26 -8.71
N GLU A 863 -17.30 16.94 -8.91
CA GLU A 863 -18.50 16.16 -9.27
C GLU A 863 -19.58 16.22 -8.18
N ARG A 864 -19.19 16.28 -6.89
CA ARG A 864 -20.15 16.43 -5.78
C ARG A 864 -20.92 17.73 -5.89
N LEU A 865 -20.27 18.81 -6.33
CA LEU A 865 -20.86 20.15 -6.40
C LEU A 865 -21.73 20.31 -7.63
N GLU A 866 -21.35 19.70 -8.76
CA GLU A 866 -22.22 19.56 -9.94
C GLU A 866 -23.45 18.69 -9.63
N LEU A 867 -23.27 17.56 -8.94
CA LEU A 867 -24.38 16.70 -8.51
C LEU A 867 -25.30 17.43 -7.54
N LEU A 868 -24.75 18.15 -6.56
CA LEU A 868 -25.51 18.98 -5.63
C LEU A 868 -26.28 20.08 -6.37
N HIS A 869 -25.69 20.70 -7.40
CA HIS A 869 -26.39 21.66 -8.25
C HIS A 869 -27.53 21.02 -9.07
N SER A 870 -27.33 19.80 -9.56
CA SER A 870 -28.34 19.07 -10.35
C SER A 870 -29.47 18.45 -9.52
N LEU A 871 -29.18 18.05 -8.27
CA LEU A 871 -30.08 17.31 -7.39
C LEU A 871 -30.80 18.21 -6.38
N LEU A 872 -30.25 19.39 -6.04
CA LEU A 872 -30.98 20.36 -5.23
C LEU A 872 -32.11 21.00 -6.07
N PRO A 873 -33.37 20.88 -5.64
CA PRO A 873 -34.48 21.42 -6.40
C PRO A 873 -34.46 22.95 -6.46
N GLN A 874 -34.72 23.55 -7.62
CA GLN A 874 -34.96 24.99 -7.75
C GLN A 874 -36.42 25.39 -7.47
N SER A 875 -37.30 24.44 -7.09
CA SER A 875 -38.75 24.68 -6.90
C SER A 875 -39.39 23.72 -5.87
N PRO A 876 -40.49 24.11 -5.18
CA PRO A 876 -41.10 23.41 -4.03
C PRO A 876 -41.59 21.98 -4.29
N ASN A 877 -42.09 21.68 -5.48
CA ASN A 877 -42.68 20.37 -5.77
C ASN A 877 -41.64 19.29 -6.09
N ALA A 878 -40.36 19.68 -6.19
CA ALA A 878 -39.32 18.81 -6.68
C ALA A 878 -38.57 18.03 -5.58
N TRP A 879 -38.70 18.39 -4.29
CA TRP A 879 -38.22 17.55 -3.19
C TRP A 879 -39.01 16.23 -3.07
N ASN A 880 -40.32 16.28 -3.34
CA ASN A 880 -41.20 15.12 -3.39
C ASN A 880 -41.13 14.37 -4.73
N SER A 881 -40.54 14.96 -5.78
CA SER A 881 -40.29 14.29 -7.05
C SER A 881 -38.96 13.54 -7.12
N LEU A 882 -38.07 13.73 -6.13
CA LEU A 882 -36.81 13.01 -6.05
C LEU A 882 -37.03 11.56 -5.60
N SER A 883 -36.40 10.64 -6.32
CA SER A 883 -36.44 9.22 -5.99
C SER A 883 -35.80 8.94 -4.61
N LYS A 884 -36.07 7.76 -4.03
CA LYS A 884 -35.50 7.37 -2.73
C LYS A 884 -33.96 7.31 -2.82
N GLY A 885 -33.43 6.81 -3.93
CA GLY A 885 -32.02 6.78 -4.27
C GLY A 885 -31.40 8.17 -4.40
N GLN A 886 -32.07 9.10 -5.08
CA GLN A 886 -31.59 10.49 -5.21
C GLN A 886 -31.53 11.23 -3.87
N ARG A 887 -32.52 11.01 -3.00
CA ARG A 887 -32.52 11.57 -1.62
C ARG A 887 -31.37 11.00 -0.78
N MET A 888 -31.08 9.72 -0.91
CA MET A 888 -29.96 9.08 -0.20
C MET A 888 -28.61 9.54 -0.75
N GLN A 889 -28.48 9.70 -2.08
CA GLN A 889 -27.29 10.27 -2.69
C GLN A 889 -27.02 11.69 -2.20
N LEU A 890 -28.07 12.51 -2.07
CA LEU A 890 -27.98 13.88 -1.57
C LEU A 890 -27.56 13.92 -0.09
N SER A 891 -28.14 13.07 0.77
CA SER A 891 -27.76 13.02 2.20
C SER A 891 -26.31 12.54 2.41
N MET A 892 -25.85 11.56 1.62
CA MET A 892 -24.47 11.09 1.66
C MET A 892 -23.47 12.18 1.22
N VAL A 893 -23.80 12.93 0.17
CA VAL A 893 -22.97 14.06 -0.31
C VAL A 893 -22.94 15.19 0.71
N LEU A 894 -24.09 15.57 1.30
CA LEU A 894 -24.16 16.61 2.33
C LEU A 894 -23.37 16.22 3.59
N SER A 895 -23.54 14.99 4.09
CA SER A 895 -22.78 14.47 5.24
C SER A 895 -21.27 14.43 4.96
N SER A 896 -20.87 14.11 3.73
CA SER A 896 -19.46 14.15 3.34
C SER A 896 -18.88 15.56 3.28
N LEU A 897 -19.65 16.54 2.78
CA LEU A 897 -19.23 17.94 2.69
C LEU A 897 -19.17 18.64 4.05
N GLN A 898 -19.87 18.12 5.07
CA GLN A 898 -19.76 18.62 6.45
C GLN A 898 -18.40 18.33 7.10
N SER A 899 -17.59 17.44 6.55
CA SER A 899 -16.26 17.16 7.09
C SER A 899 -15.29 18.34 6.87
N ASP A 900 -14.67 18.81 7.96
CA ASP A 900 -13.73 19.96 7.96
C ASP A 900 -12.58 19.80 6.96
N GLY A 901 -12.18 18.56 6.66
CA GLY A 901 -11.16 18.23 5.67
C GLY A 901 -11.53 18.57 4.22
N HIS A 902 -12.80 18.44 3.82
CA HIS A 902 -13.24 18.79 2.47
C HIS A 902 -13.46 20.30 2.31
N ILE A 903 -13.96 20.96 3.35
CA ILE A 903 -14.17 22.42 3.38
C ILE A 903 -12.81 23.14 3.32
N THR A 904 -11.80 22.63 4.02
CA THR A 904 -10.43 23.18 3.94
C THR A 904 -9.80 23.02 2.55
N VAL A 905 -10.04 21.91 1.86
CA VAL A 905 -9.58 21.72 0.47
C VAL A 905 -10.33 22.63 -0.50
N LEU A 906 -11.65 22.77 -0.34
CA LEU A 906 -12.50 23.69 -1.11
C LEU A 906 -12.03 25.16 -0.99
N LEU A 907 -11.61 25.55 0.21
CA LEU A 907 -11.06 26.87 0.52
C LEU A 907 -9.55 27.00 0.21
N GLY A 908 -8.89 25.95 -0.31
CA GLY A 908 -7.48 25.97 -0.69
C GLY A 908 -6.47 25.95 0.47
N LEU A 909 -6.91 25.69 1.71
CA LEU A 909 -6.09 25.69 2.94
C LEU A 909 -5.07 24.53 3.02
N LYS A 910 -5.31 23.43 2.29
CA LYS A 910 -4.38 22.29 2.20
C LYS A 910 -3.78 22.19 0.80
N GLN A 911 -2.81 23.04 0.50
CA GLN A 911 -1.89 22.76 -0.61
C GLN A 911 -0.78 21.81 -0.14
N SER A 912 -0.96 20.51 -0.43
CA SER A 912 0.18 19.63 -0.63
C SER A 912 0.89 20.08 -1.91
N ARG A 913 2.11 20.59 -1.79
CA ARG A 913 2.94 20.99 -2.94
C ARG A 913 3.34 19.75 -3.74
N THR A 914 2.52 19.33 -4.69
CA THR A 914 2.95 18.55 -5.86
C THR A 914 3.10 19.49 -7.04
N PRO A 915 4.28 19.59 -7.69
CA PRO A 915 4.46 20.41 -8.87
C PRO A 915 3.98 19.60 -10.09
N SER A 916 2.68 19.56 -10.33
CA SER A 916 2.14 19.05 -11.60
C SER A 916 0.75 19.62 -11.84
N LEU A 917 0.68 20.49 -12.86
CA LEU A 917 -0.46 21.24 -13.38
C LEU A 917 -0.97 22.38 -12.48
N GLN A 918 -0.91 23.60 -13.02
CA GLN A 918 -1.51 24.81 -12.45
C GLN A 918 -3.03 24.60 -12.30
N TYR A 919 -3.47 24.18 -11.11
CA TYR A 919 -4.87 24.30 -10.71
C TYR A 919 -5.02 25.55 -9.86
N VAL A 920 -5.72 26.54 -10.41
CA VAL A 920 -6.20 27.72 -9.66
C VAL A 920 -7.20 27.22 -8.61
N PRO A 921 -7.16 27.65 -7.34
CA PRO A 921 -8.23 27.36 -6.40
C PRO A 921 -9.54 28.02 -6.90
N ASP A 922 -10.52 27.22 -7.31
CA ASP A 922 -11.83 27.71 -7.79
C ASP A 922 -12.67 28.28 -6.62
N LEU A 923 -12.34 29.49 -6.15
CA LEU A 923 -13.20 30.27 -5.25
C LEU A 923 -14.62 30.46 -5.82
N HIS A 924 -14.74 30.44 -7.16
CA HIS A 924 -16.00 30.46 -7.89
C HIS A 924 -16.96 29.32 -7.48
N LEU A 925 -16.44 28.13 -7.22
CA LEU A 925 -17.25 26.97 -6.87
C LEU A 925 -17.80 27.08 -5.45
N THR A 926 -17.02 27.66 -4.54
CA THR A 926 -17.45 28.01 -3.18
C THR A 926 -18.56 29.07 -3.20
N GLU A 927 -18.41 30.10 -4.04
CA GLU A 927 -19.43 31.14 -4.24
C GLU A 927 -20.75 30.56 -4.75
N LEU A 928 -20.69 29.67 -5.75
CA LEU A 928 -21.87 29.01 -6.31
C LEU A 928 -22.60 28.17 -5.25
N LEU A 929 -21.86 27.39 -4.45
CA LEU A 929 -22.41 26.56 -3.37
C LEU A 929 -23.10 27.41 -2.30
N MET A 930 -22.47 28.50 -1.84
CA MET A 930 -23.07 29.39 -0.84
C MET A 930 -24.35 30.06 -1.34
N LYS A 931 -24.39 30.48 -2.61
CA LYS A 931 -25.60 31.05 -3.24
C LYS A 931 -26.74 30.03 -3.30
N ILE A 932 -26.46 28.78 -3.66
CA ILE A 932 -27.46 27.72 -3.75
C ILE A 932 -28.03 27.37 -2.37
N ILE A 933 -27.17 27.21 -1.35
CA ILE A 933 -27.60 26.87 0.02
C ILE A 933 -28.47 27.98 0.59
N LEU A 934 -28.06 29.25 0.46
CA LEU A 934 -28.86 30.39 0.95
C LEU A 934 -30.21 30.49 0.26
N ARG A 935 -30.27 30.34 -1.07
CA ARG A 935 -31.52 30.41 -1.82
C ARG A 935 -32.51 29.34 -1.37
N ASN A 936 -32.03 28.14 -1.04
CA ASN A 936 -32.89 27.07 -0.54
C ASN A 936 -33.32 27.29 0.92
N LEU A 937 -32.43 27.74 1.81
CA LEU A 937 -32.78 28.08 3.19
C LEU A 937 -33.80 29.24 3.27
N ALA A 938 -33.61 30.25 2.41
CA ALA A 938 -34.55 31.36 2.21
C ALA A 938 -35.94 30.87 1.81
N TYR A 939 -35.99 30.02 0.79
CA TYR A 939 -37.24 29.50 0.28
C TYR A 939 -37.99 28.64 1.32
N GLU A 940 -37.29 27.77 2.05
CA GLU A 940 -37.89 26.94 3.11
C GLU A 940 -38.38 27.76 4.30
N THR A 941 -37.67 28.84 4.65
CA THR A 941 -38.11 29.77 5.69
C THR A 941 -39.35 30.55 5.27
N GLU A 942 -39.44 30.98 4.00
CA GLU A 942 -40.66 31.59 3.47
C GLU A 942 -41.84 30.61 3.43
N SER A 943 -41.61 29.36 3.03
CA SER A 943 -42.66 28.32 2.99
C SER A 943 -43.19 27.98 4.38
N SER A 944 -42.30 27.82 5.37
CA SER A 944 -42.69 27.59 6.77
C SER A 944 -43.52 28.76 7.32
N LEU A 945 -43.15 29.99 6.96
CA LEU A 945 -43.86 31.18 7.39
C LEU A 945 -45.20 31.35 6.67
N HIS A 946 -45.30 30.96 5.40
CA HIS A 946 -46.54 30.97 4.65
C HIS A 946 -47.53 29.91 5.15
N ASN A 947 -47.05 28.72 5.53
CA ASN A 947 -47.87 27.72 6.22
C ASN A 947 -48.40 28.24 7.57
N LEU A 948 -47.60 29.02 8.30
CA LEU A 948 -48.03 29.70 9.53
C LEU A 948 -49.04 30.84 9.28
N GLU A 949 -48.96 31.54 8.15
CA GLU A 949 -49.94 32.57 7.76
C GLU A 949 -51.28 31.97 7.31
N HIS A 950 -51.27 30.76 6.73
CA HIS A 950 -52.45 30.13 6.16
C HIS A 950 -53.25 29.23 7.13
N ASP A 951 -52.80 29.08 8.38
CA ASP A 951 -53.53 28.39 9.46
C ASP A 951 -54.09 29.39 10.51
N PRO A 952 -55.16 30.16 10.20
CA PRO A 952 -55.77 31.08 11.14
C PRO A 952 -56.91 30.40 11.91
N ASP A 953 -56.69 29.24 12.53
CA ASP A 953 -57.65 28.68 13.49
C ASP A 953 -57.13 28.87 14.93
N PRO A 954 -57.69 29.81 15.70
CA PRO A 954 -57.34 30.04 17.10
C PRO A 954 -58.06 29.00 17.96
N GLY A 955 -57.64 27.73 17.87
CA GLY A 955 -58.49 26.65 18.32
C GLY A 955 -57.85 25.29 18.58
N SER A 956 -56.52 25.17 18.63
CA SER A 956 -55.90 23.98 19.23
C SER A 956 -54.54 24.33 19.80
N VAL A 957 -54.56 24.69 21.08
CA VAL A 957 -53.40 24.58 21.96
C VAL A 957 -52.86 23.14 21.82
N PRO A 958 -51.63 22.88 21.37
CA PRO A 958 -50.98 21.64 21.71
C PRO A 958 -50.59 21.79 23.17
N THR A 959 -51.48 21.35 24.05
CA THR A 959 -51.18 21.13 25.46
C THR A 959 -49.95 20.26 25.52
N ALA A 960 -48.96 20.75 26.26
CA ALA A 960 -47.82 19.99 26.72
C ALA A 960 -48.32 18.77 27.50
N ASP A 961 -48.50 17.65 26.80
CA ASP A 961 -48.70 16.32 27.36
C ASP A 961 -48.38 15.27 26.30
N VAL A 962 -47.08 15.06 26.07
CA VAL A 962 -46.58 13.74 25.69
C VAL A 962 -45.48 13.40 26.68
N GLN A 963 -45.79 12.43 27.54
CA GLN A 963 -44.87 11.78 28.46
C GLN A 963 -43.64 11.23 27.72
N PRO A 964 -42.48 11.10 28.41
CA PRO A 964 -41.32 10.44 27.83
C PRO A 964 -41.58 8.92 27.81
N SER A 965 -41.99 8.37 26.66
CA SER A 965 -42.11 6.93 26.46
C SER A 965 -40.84 6.35 25.83
N ASP A 966 -40.09 5.63 26.65
CA ASP A 966 -39.24 4.46 26.39
C ASP A 966 -38.50 4.31 25.04
N PRO A 967 -37.14 4.24 25.05
CA PRO A 967 -36.33 3.92 23.89
C PRO A 967 -36.09 2.41 23.78
N THR A 968 -37.13 1.59 23.57
CA THR A 968 -36.94 0.14 23.33
C THR A 968 -37.96 -0.43 22.34
N ALA A 969 -37.69 -0.27 21.05
CA ALA A 969 -38.18 -1.18 20.00
C ALA A 969 -37.31 -1.02 18.73
N PRO A 970 -36.64 -2.08 18.24
CA PRO A 970 -35.89 -2.06 16.99
C PRO A 970 -36.83 -2.46 15.84
N GLY A 971 -36.91 -1.64 14.79
CA GLY A 971 -37.64 -1.98 13.57
C GLY A 971 -38.68 -0.96 13.14
N ALA A 972 -38.22 0.18 12.62
CA ALA A 972 -38.95 0.99 11.65
C ALA A 972 -37.92 1.71 10.77
N GLY A 973 -37.97 1.49 9.46
CA GLY A 973 -37.11 2.17 8.48
C GLY A 973 -37.30 3.69 8.50
N PRO A 974 -36.46 4.46 7.77
CA PRO A 974 -36.51 5.93 7.79
C PRO A 974 -37.74 6.41 7.01
N GLY A 975 -38.88 6.42 7.68
CA GLY A 975 -40.15 6.97 7.22
C GLY A 975 -40.32 8.41 7.67
N SER A 976 -40.21 9.32 6.69
CA SER A 976 -40.98 10.58 6.59
C SER A 976 -41.04 11.51 7.81
N GLY A 977 -39.89 12.08 8.21
CA GLY A 977 -39.83 13.25 9.08
C GLY A 977 -38.51 14.00 8.94
N ASP A 978 -38.55 15.19 8.36
CA ASP A 978 -37.60 16.30 8.49
C ASP A 978 -36.09 16.00 8.46
N LEU A 979 -35.57 15.61 7.29
CA LEU A 979 -34.11 15.55 7.06
C LEU A 979 -33.48 16.87 6.54
N SER A 980 -34.27 17.92 6.26
CA SER A 980 -33.81 19.01 5.37
C SER A 980 -33.18 20.24 6.03
N CYS A 981 -33.42 20.54 7.30
CA CYS A 981 -32.98 21.82 7.90
C CYS A 981 -31.60 21.78 8.62
N PRO A 982 -31.30 20.81 9.52
CA PRO A 982 -30.11 20.90 10.36
C PRO A 982 -28.81 20.70 9.57
N GLN A 983 -28.82 19.84 8.55
CA GLN A 983 -27.62 19.51 7.78
C GLN A 983 -27.13 20.67 6.90
N LEU A 984 -28.05 21.41 6.28
CA LEU A 984 -27.74 22.58 5.45
C LEU A 984 -27.27 23.77 6.31
N GLN A 985 -27.90 24.00 7.46
CA GLN A 985 -27.49 25.04 8.42
C GLN A 985 -26.10 24.74 9.01
N GLN A 986 -25.83 23.49 9.37
CA GLN A 986 -24.51 23.08 9.87
C GLN A 986 -23.42 23.22 8.81
N LEU A 987 -23.71 22.88 7.55
CA LEU A 987 -22.78 23.05 6.44
C LEU A 987 -22.45 24.54 6.21
N LEU A 988 -23.47 25.41 6.18
CA LEU A 988 -23.29 26.87 6.05
C LEU A 988 -22.47 27.43 7.23
N SER A 989 -22.77 27.00 8.46
CA SER A 989 -22.03 27.40 9.65
C SER A 989 -20.55 26.96 9.59
N SER A 990 -20.28 25.74 9.11
CA SER A 990 -18.91 25.25 8.98
C SER A 990 -18.12 25.99 7.90
N ILE A 991 -18.73 26.28 6.74
CA ILE A 991 -18.11 27.08 5.67
C ILE A 991 -17.75 28.48 6.19
N HIS A 992 -18.66 29.15 6.91
CA HIS A 992 -18.37 30.45 7.52
C HIS A 992 -17.24 30.40 8.54
N LYS A 993 -17.25 29.43 9.46
CA LYS A 993 -16.20 29.28 10.48
C LYS A 993 -14.82 29.11 9.84
N HIS A 994 -14.71 28.30 8.78
CA HIS A 994 -13.44 28.07 8.09
C HIS A 994 -12.99 29.27 7.25
N LEU A 995 -13.91 30.00 6.60
CA LEU A 995 -13.60 31.26 5.92
C LEU A 995 -13.07 32.33 6.90
N PHE A 996 -13.68 32.46 8.08
CA PHE A 996 -13.19 33.36 9.12
C PHE A 996 -11.82 32.91 9.65
N ALA A 997 -11.62 31.61 9.87
CA ALA A 997 -10.33 31.07 10.28
C ALA A 997 -9.22 31.36 9.23
N TYR A 998 -9.52 31.22 7.94
CA TYR A 998 -8.61 31.58 6.84
C TYR A 998 -8.22 33.06 6.90
N CYS A 999 -9.19 33.96 7.07
CA CYS A 999 -8.94 35.39 7.19
C CYS A 999 -8.02 35.73 8.37
N THR A 1000 -8.18 35.05 9.51
CA THR A 1000 -7.34 35.28 10.70
C THR A 1000 -5.94 34.68 10.61
N GLN A 1001 -5.71 33.65 9.80
CA GLN A 1001 -4.39 33.07 9.57
C GLN A 1001 -3.55 33.87 8.57
N ALA A 1002 -4.20 34.50 7.57
CA ALA A 1002 -3.54 35.30 6.55
C ALA A 1002 -2.89 36.60 7.08
N ASP A 1003 -3.24 37.04 8.30
CA ASP A 1003 -2.64 38.23 8.94
C ASP A 1003 -1.15 38.04 9.34
N HIS A 1004 -0.60 36.82 9.26
CA HIS A 1004 0.76 36.50 9.71
C HIS A 1004 1.82 36.33 8.60
N GLU A 1005 1.45 36.32 7.31
CA GLU A 1005 2.42 36.21 6.20
C GLU A 1005 2.27 37.38 5.20
N GLU A 1006 3.32 38.20 5.06
CA GLU A 1006 3.33 39.43 4.24
C GLU A 1006 3.14 39.24 2.71
N CYS A 1007 2.84 38.03 2.22
CA CYS A 1007 2.88 37.71 0.79
C CYS A 1007 1.51 37.45 0.10
N GLU A 1008 0.35 37.59 0.76
CA GLU A 1008 -0.97 37.25 0.16
C GLU A 1008 -2.07 38.33 0.25
N ARG A 1009 -1.74 39.63 0.12
CA ARG A 1009 -2.75 40.72 0.18
C ARG A 1009 -3.88 40.62 -0.86
N SER A 1010 -3.62 40.12 -2.07
CA SER A 1010 -4.66 40.04 -3.11
C SER A 1010 -5.73 38.98 -2.83
N ARG A 1011 -5.35 37.85 -2.22
CA ARG A 1011 -6.30 36.78 -1.85
C ARG A 1011 -7.16 37.17 -0.66
N TYR A 1012 -6.62 37.98 0.26
CA TYR A 1012 -7.36 38.54 1.38
C TYR A 1012 -8.52 39.44 0.91
N GLU A 1013 -8.31 40.28 -0.11
CA GLU A 1013 -9.36 41.12 -0.70
C GLU A 1013 -10.47 40.29 -1.39
N GLU A 1014 -10.11 39.22 -2.10
CA GLU A 1014 -11.08 38.31 -2.73
C GLU A 1014 -11.97 37.61 -1.70
N VAL A 1015 -11.40 37.10 -0.60
CA VAL A 1015 -12.18 36.44 0.48
C VAL A 1015 -13.07 37.43 1.23
N LEU A 1016 -12.58 38.66 1.48
CA LEU A 1016 -13.40 39.73 2.06
C LEU A 1016 -14.55 40.13 1.13
N SER A 1017 -14.31 40.19 -0.17
CA SER A 1017 -15.35 40.46 -1.17
C SER A 1017 -16.41 39.35 -1.19
N LEU A 1018 -16.01 38.08 -1.04
CA LEU A 1018 -16.93 36.95 -0.95
C LEU A 1018 -17.81 37.04 0.31
N ILE A 1019 -17.23 37.37 1.47
CA ILE A 1019 -17.95 37.56 2.73
C ILE A 1019 -18.90 38.77 2.64
N GLN A 1020 -18.48 39.88 2.04
CA GLN A 1020 -19.32 41.06 1.84
C GLN A 1020 -20.49 40.78 0.90
N CYS A 1021 -20.23 40.13 -0.24
CA CYS A 1021 -21.28 39.66 -1.15
C CYS A 1021 -22.26 38.72 -0.43
N HIS A 1022 -21.75 37.82 0.42
CA HIS A 1022 -22.59 36.91 1.18
C HIS A 1022 -23.47 37.61 2.22
N LEU A 1023 -22.91 38.55 3.01
CA LEU A 1023 -23.67 39.36 3.97
C LEU A 1023 -24.73 40.22 3.26
N SER A 1024 -24.44 40.72 2.06
CA SER A 1024 -25.41 41.47 1.26
C SER A 1024 -26.57 40.62 0.75
N LEU A 1025 -26.37 39.31 0.53
CA LEU A 1025 -27.43 38.37 0.15
C LEU A 1025 -28.31 37.94 1.34
N LEU A 1026 -27.76 37.91 2.57
CA LEU A 1026 -28.49 37.57 3.80
C LEU A 1026 -29.34 38.72 4.35
N LEU A 1027 -28.92 39.97 4.15
CA LEU A 1027 -29.59 41.16 4.71
C LEU A 1027 -31.06 41.30 4.27
N PRO A 1028 -31.42 41.13 2.98
CA PRO A 1028 -32.80 41.21 2.50
C PRO A 1028 -33.70 40.16 3.15
N LEU A 1029 -33.18 38.94 3.31
CA LEU A 1029 -33.88 37.82 3.95
C LEU A 1029 -34.15 38.07 5.43
N SER A 1030 -33.18 38.61 6.16
CA SER A 1030 -33.40 39.00 7.56
C SER A 1030 -34.45 40.10 7.70
N CYS A 1031 -34.49 41.05 6.75
CA CYS A 1031 -35.49 42.11 6.74
C CYS A 1031 -36.89 41.57 6.43
N GLU A 1032 -37.05 40.68 5.45
CA GLU A 1032 -38.34 40.05 5.14
C GLU A 1032 -38.85 39.17 6.26
N VAL A 1033 -37.99 38.34 6.88
CA VAL A 1033 -38.36 37.54 8.05
C VAL A 1033 -38.76 38.44 9.21
N GLN A 1034 -38.05 39.54 9.47
CA GLN A 1034 -38.37 40.46 10.55
C GLN A 1034 -39.65 41.25 10.29
N VAL A 1035 -39.93 41.66 9.04
CA VAL A 1035 -41.20 42.29 8.65
C VAL A 1035 -42.36 41.32 8.80
N LYS A 1036 -42.22 40.07 8.33
CA LYS A 1036 -43.28 39.05 8.47
C LYS A 1036 -43.45 38.59 9.93
N LEU A 1037 -42.39 38.51 10.75
CA LEU A 1037 -42.50 38.32 12.21
C LEU A 1037 -43.21 39.49 12.89
N CYS A 1038 -42.92 40.74 12.48
CA CYS A 1038 -43.65 41.90 12.99
C CYS A 1038 -45.13 41.87 12.59
N LEU A 1039 -45.45 41.39 11.38
CA LEU A 1039 -46.83 41.17 10.95
C LEU A 1039 -47.51 40.04 11.73
N LEU A 1040 -46.84 38.92 11.98
CA LEU A 1040 -47.34 37.83 12.83
C LEU A 1040 -47.54 38.30 14.28
N CYS A 1041 -46.59 39.04 14.86
CA CYS A 1041 -46.76 39.65 16.18
C CYS A 1041 -47.88 40.70 16.21
N ALA A 1042 -48.09 41.46 15.13
CA ALA A 1042 -49.21 42.37 14.98
C ALA A 1042 -50.55 41.63 14.88
N CYS A 1043 -50.61 40.50 14.16
CA CYS A 1043 -51.78 39.63 14.09
C CYS A 1043 -52.09 38.90 15.41
N ILE A 1044 -51.08 38.59 16.23
CA ILE A 1044 -51.23 37.98 17.57
C ILE A 1044 -51.63 39.03 18.63
N SER A 1045 -51.36 40.32 18.38
CA SER A 1045 -51.67 41.42 19.31
C SER A 1045 -52.97 42.17 19.01
N VAL A 1046 -53.68 41.80 17.94
CA VAL A 1046 -55.09 42.13 17.66
C VAL A 1046 -55.94 40.94 18.10
#